data_AF-A0A8T0QAW3-F1
#
_entry.id   AF-A0A8T0QAW3-F1
#
_cell.length_a   1.000
_cell.length_b   1.000
_cell.length_c   1.000
_cell.angle_alpha   90.00
_cell.angle_beta   90.00
_cell.angle_gamma   90.00
#
_symmetry.space_group_name_H-M   'P 1'
#
loop_
_entity.id
_entity.type
_entity.pdbx_description
1 polymer ?
#
loop_
_entity_poly.entity_id
_entity_poly.type
_entity_poly.pdbx_seq_one_letter_code
_entity_poly.pdbx_strand_id
1 'polypeptide(L)'
;MQPPMGNERPPPPGRPVSAFVPGAAVPPPPFAAGGPFVPPPRQGALLPQPGAAAPPFGAAQPAAMGGYRGPPPSQVPFAAAPPPQRPFTSAPPPQGPFTSAPPSQGPFASAPPPQGPFTSARPSQGPFTSAPPTQAPFAAGPLPQGPFAASAQAPFRPPPSSSLGQPQSPTRGSLPAPNYVRPPPLQSQGFYPGAQPVNPQFPMSRPAFQQPVQTMPPPPMGPTASFGNQAAYLSAGPPVGGTLQSLVEDFQSLALSSAPGSLDPGVDVKALPRPLDGDEEPVKLLEAYPLNCHPRYFRLTTHAIPASQSLVSRWHLPLGAVVHPLAESPNGEEVPVINFGSAGVIRCRRCRTYINPYATFADAGRKWRCNLCTLLNDVPGEYFCALDASGRRYDTDQRPELSKGTVEFVAPTEYMVRPPMPPSYFFLIDVSVSAVRSGLLEVVAKTIKSCLDELPGFPRTQIGFLTFDSTLHFHNFKSSLSQPQMMVVADLDDVFLPLPDDLLVNLVDSRHVVESFLDSLPNMFHDNVNVESALGPALKAAFMVMSQIGGKLLVFQSTLPSLGIGRLRLRGDDVRAYGTDKEHTLRVPEDPFYKQMAAEFTKNQIAVDIFSFSEKYSDIASLGSLAKYTGGQVYHYPSFQAATHGDKLKHELSRDLTRETAWESVMRIRCGKGVRFTTYHGHFMLRSTDLLALPAVDSDKAFGMQLSLEETLMTTQTVYFQVALLYTSSSGERRIRVHTAAAPVVTDLSEMYRQADTGAIVSLLGRIGTK
;
A
#
# COMPACT_ATOMS: atom_id res chain seq x y z
N MET A 1 59.57 4.92 -40.22
CA MET A 1 60.32 6.11 -39.73
C MET A 1 59.86 6.44 -38.31
N GLN A 2 60.64 7.21 -37.55
CA GLN A 2 60.51 7.51 -36.10
C GLN A 2 61.10 8.94 -35.86
N PRO A 3 61.01 9.61 -34.67
CA PRO A 3 60.09 9.37 -33.54
C PRO A 3 59.16 10.49 -32.97
N PRO A 4 59.47 11.81 -32.95
CA PRO A 4 59.31 12.63 -31.73
C PRO A 4 57.84 13.01 -31.42
N MET A 5 57.35 13.11 -30.18
CA MET A 5 57.86 13.62 -28.87
C MET A 5 57.70 15.16 -28.70
N GLY A 6 57.23 15.60 -27.52
CA GLY A 6 56.95 17.01 -27.16
C GLY A 6 57.07 17.26 -25.65
N ASN A 7 56.69 18.45 -25.16
CA ASN A 7 56.63 18.97 -23.77
C ASN A 7 55.82 20.32 -23.81
N GLU A 8 55.33 21.01 -22.76
CA GLU A 8 55.11 20.77 -21.31
C GLU A 8 54.05 21.79 -20.78
N ARG A 9 53.66 21.73 -19.49
CA ARG A 9 52.66 22.65 -18.86
C ARG A 9 53.30 23.77 -18.01
N PRO A 10 52.67 24.96 -17.97
CA PRO A 10 52.56 25.80 -16.77
C PRO A 10 51.14 25.81 -16.16
N PRO A 11 50.92 26.31 -14.92
CA PRO A 11 49.66 26.19 -14.18
C PRO A 11 48.79 27.48 -14.14
N PRO A 12 47.48 27.38 -13.82
CA PRO A 12 46.61 28.50 -13.47
C PRO A 12 46.32 28.60 -11.94
N PRO A 13 46.22 29.81 -11.35
CA PRO A 13 45.86 30.02 -9.94
C PRO A 13 44.40 30.49 -9.73
N GLY A 14 43.90 30.32 -8.50
CA GLY A 14 42.96 31.26 -7.85
C GLY A 14 41.44 31.10 -8.12
N ARG A 15 40.69 30.83 -7.04
CA ARG A 15 39.26 31.18 -6.88
C ARG A 15 39.04 31.82 -5.50
N PRO A 16 38.13 32.80 -5.35
CA PRO A 16 37.81 33.40 -4.05
C PRO A 16 36.79 32.58 -3.23
N VAL A 17 36.77 32.87 -1.92
CA VAL A 17 35.78 32.47 -0.90
C VAL A 17 34.39 33.12 -1.17
N SER A 18 33.26 32.73 -0.55
CA SER A 18 33.08 32.14 0.79
C SER A 18 31.83 31.25 0.93
N ALA A 19 31.88 30.30 1.87
CA ALA A 19 30.71 29.64 2.47
C ALA A 19 31.03 29.29 3.95
N PHE A 20 30.05 29.36 4.84
CA PHE A 20 30.22 29.23 6.29
C PHE A 20 29.60 27.91 6.78
N VAL A 21 30.35 27.09 7.53
CA VAL A 21 29.85 25.83 8.14
C VAL A 21 30.48 25.65 9.53
N PRO A 22 29.70 25.37 10.60
CA PRO A 22 30.23 25.18 11.94
C PRO A 22 30.58 23.72 12.30
N GLY A 23 31.83 23.51 12.72
CA GLY A 23 32.24 22.61 13.81
C GLY A 23 31.86 21.13 13.79
N ALA A 24 32.81 20.27 13.41
CA ALA A 24 32.84 18.85 13.80
C ALA A 24 33.84 18.62 14.96
N ALA A 25 33.57 17.66 15.85
CA ALA A 25 34.39 17.37 17.03
C ALA A 25 35.34 16.15 16.82
N VAL A 26 36.45 16.12 17.57
CA VAL A 26 37.56 15.14 17.45
C VAL A 26 37.56 14.17 18.65
N PRO A 27 37.80 12.85 18.48
CA PRO A 27 37.74 11.87 19.56
C PRO A 27 39.07 11.71 20.36
N PRO A 28 39.01 11.30 21.64
CA PRO A 28 40.18 10.94 22.45
C PRO A 28 40.55 9.43 22.40
N PRO A 29 41.79 9.04 22.80
CA PRO A 29 42.30 7.66 22.73
C PRO A 29 41.98 6.79 23.99
N PRO A 30 42.20 5.45 23.94
CA PRO A 30 41.70 4.50 24.94
C PRO A 30 42.70 4.11 26.05
N PHE A 31 42.17 3.63 27.18
CA PHE A 31 42.88 2.86 28.22
C PHE A 31 42.01 1.70 28.74
N ALA A 32 42.61 0.70 29.39
CA ALA A 32 42.03 -0.63 29.53
C ALA A 32 41.85 -1.16 30.97
N ALA A 33 40.86 -2.06 31.11
CA ALA A 33 40.73 -3.17 32.06
C ALA A 33 41.01 -2.95 33.58
N GLY A 34 39.96 -3.13 34.40
CA GLY A 34 40.05 -3.30 35.85
C GLY A 34 38.78 -3.97 36.41
N GLY A 35 38.94 -4.89 37.39
CA GLY A 35 37.85 -5.71 37.94
C GLY A 35 37.03 -5.07 39.08
N PRO A 36 36.01 -5.77 39.61
CA PRO A 36 34.98 -5.20 40.49
C PRO A 36 35.36 -5.12 41.97
N PHE A 37 34.67 -4.27 42.73
CA PHE A 37 34.75 -4.18 44.20
C PHE A 37 33.40 -3.78 44.83
N VAL A 38 33.14 -4.26 46.06
CA VAL A 38 31.88 -4.09 46.83
C VAL A 38 32.25 -3.94 48.32
N PRO A 39 31.83 -2.87 49.03
CA PRO A 39 30.86 -3.00 50.16
C PRO A 39 30.11 -1.66 50.49
N PRO A 40 29.48 -1.46 51.68
CA PRO A 40 28.48 -2.24 52.43
C PRO A 40 27.16 -1.45 52.75
N PRO A 41 26.11 -2.08 53.30
CA PRO A 41 24.84 -1.41 53.66
C PRO A 41 24.76 -0.93 55.13
N ARG A 42 23.75 -0.08 55.46
CA ARG A 42 23.29 0.19 56.84
C ARG A 42 21.76 0.39 56.95
N GLN A 43 21.21 -0.04 58.09
CA GLN A 43 19.88 0.31 58.61
C GLN A 43 19.91 1.74 59.20
N GLY A 44 18.81 2.45 59.51
CA GLY A 44 17.36 2.18 59.40
C GLY A 44 16.58 3.08 60.39
N ALA A 45 15.27 2.80 60.59
CA ALA A 45 14.38 3.27 61.66
C ALA A 45 13.53 4.57 61.50
N LEU A 46 12.21 4.34 61.65
CA LEU A 46 11.14 5.14 62.30
C LEU A 46 10.23 6.12 61.52
N LEU A 47 8.96 6.01 61.93
CA LEU A 47 7.68 6.59 61.49
C LEU A 47 7.25 7.71 62.50
N PRO A 48 6.30 8.64 62.20
CA PRO A 48 4.86 8.30 62.22
C PRO A 48 3.90 9.09 61.29
N GLN A 49 2.69 8.53 61.08
CA GLN A 49 1.46 9.26 60.74
C GLN A 49 0.72 9.67 62.04
N PRO A 50 -0.19 10.67 62.01
CA PRO A 50 -1.62 10.41 61.69
C PRO A 50 -2.19 11.49 60.73
N GLY A 51 -3.46 11.52 60.30
CA GLY A 51 -4.64 10.66 60.48
C GLY A 51 -5.90 11.42 60.00
N ALA A 52 -6.93 10.74 59.49
CA ALA A 52 -8.03 11.40 58.76
C ALA A 52 -9.27 11.75 59.62
N ALA A 53 -9.89 12.91 59.37
CA ALA A 53 -11.24 13.27 59.85
C ALA A 53 -11.86 14.44 59.04
N ALA A 54 -13.20 14.39 58.84
CA ALA A 54 -14.05 15.46 58.29
C ALA A 54 -15.55 15.05 58.47
N PRO A 55 -16.56 15.93 58.24
CA PRO A 55 -16.65 17.38 58.36
C PRO A 55 -17.55 17.78 59.58
N PRO A 56 -18.03 19.04 59.73
CA PRO A 56 -19.39 19.35 59.21
C PRO A 56 -19.69 20.82 58.79
N PHE A 57 -20.70 20.96 57.92
CA PHE A 57 -21.68 22.06 57.72
C PHE A 57 -21.38 23.54 58.07
N GLY A 58 -21.66 24.42 57.09
CA GLY A 58 -21.97 25.84 57.31
C GLY A 58 -22.26 26.58 55.98
N ALA A 59 -23.45 27.18 55.82
CA ALA A 59 -23.84 27.87 54.58
C ALA A 59 -24.70 29.12 54.85
N ALA A 60 -24.27 30.28 54.30
CA ALA A 60 -25.13 31.45 54.00
C ALA A 60 -24.36 32.55 53.22
N GLN A 61 -25.05 33.17 52.26
CA GLN A 61 -24.81 34.54 51.74
C GLN A 61 -25.70 35.53 52.55
N PRO A 62 -25.73 36.89 52.36
CA PRO A 62 -25.33 37.68 51.18
C PRO A 62 -24.73 39.10 51.43
N ALA A 63 -24.64 39.88 50.33
CA ALA A 63 -24.59 41.37 50.25
C ALA A 63 -23.29 42.10 50.67
N ALA A 64 -22.94 43.29 50.15
CA ALA A 64 -23.31 44.03 48.92
C ALA A 64 -22.37 45.27 48.72
N MET A 65 -22.59 46.04 47.63
CA MET A 65 -22.07 47.39 47.32
C MET A 65 -20.58 47.53 46.92
N GLY A 66 -20.29 48.48 46.00
CA GLY A 66 -18.93 48.84 45.60
C GLY A 66 -18.71 49.35 44.16
N GLY A 67 -19.65 50.08 43.55
CA GLY A 67 -19.52 50.55 42.16
C GLY A 67 -19.03 52.01 42.01
N TYR A 68 -18.28 52.30 40.94
CA TYR A 68 -17.97 53.66 40.46
C TYR A 68 -18.07 53.74 38.93
N ARG A 69 -18.49 54.90 38.37
CA ARG A 69 -18.84 55.05 36.95
C ARG A 69 -18.68 56.48 36.42
N GLY A 70 -18.01 56.63 35.27
CA GLY A 70 -18.01 57.84 34.42
C GLY A 70 -17.04 58.96 34.83
N PRO A 71 -16.97 60.09 34.08
CA PRO A 71 -17.78 60.46 32.90
C PRO A 71 -16.95 60.73 31.60
N PRO A 72 -17.60 60.92 30.43
CA PRO A 72 -16.96 61.28 29.15
C PRO A 72 -17.18 62.76 28.74
N PRO A 73 -16.41 63.23 27.74
CA PRO A 73 -16.90 64.12 26.67
C PRO A 73 -16.38 63.68 25.28
N SER A 74 -16.73 64.23 24.11
CA SER A 74 -17.93 64.88 23.53
C SER A 74 -17.66 65.04 22.02
N GLN A 75 -18.68 65.21 21.17
CA GLN A 75 -18.54 65.17 19.70
C GLN A 75 -18.40 66.55 19.01
N VAL A 76 -18.33 66.51 17.66
CA VAL A 76 -18.60 67.55 16.63
C VAL A 76 -17.38 68.42 16.15
N PRO A 77 -17.43 68.99 14.93
CA PRO A 77 -17.27 68.19 13.70
C PRO A 77 -16.32 68.82 12.66
N PHE A 78 -15.66 68.01 11.81
CA PHE A 78 -15.05 68.50 10.57
C PHE A 78 -15.30 67.55 9.40
N ALA A 79 -15.81 68.11 8.30
CA ALA A 79 -15.91 67.45 7.01
C ALA A 79 -14.77 67.93 6.10
N ALA A 80 -14.10 67.01 5.43
CA ALA A 80 -13.16 67.27 4.35
C ALA A 80 -13.35 66.21 3.25
N ALA A 81 -13.28 66.63 1.99
CA ALA A 81 -13.62 65.78 0.84
C ALA A 81 -12.49 64.76 0.50
N PRO A 82 -12.82 63.61 -0.11
CA PRO A 82 -11.83 62.64 -0.55
C PRO A 82 -11.01 63.16 -1.75
N PRO A 83 -9.68 62.99 -1.76
CA PRO A 83 -8.86 63.18 -2.97
C PRO A 83 -9.23 62.21 -4.11
N PRO A 84 -8.95 62.56 -5.38
CA PRO A 84 -9.64 61.96 -6.51
C PRO A 84 -9.09 60.59 -6.93
N GLN A 85 -9.99 59.64 -7.23
CA GLN A 85 -9.65 58.51 -8.09
C GLN A 85 -9.39 59.01 -9.52
N ARG A 86 -8.28 58.60 -10.12
CA ARG A 86 -8.08 58.65 -11.57
C ARG A 86 -8.35 57.27 -12.16
N PRO A 87 -9.25 57.13 -13.15
CA PRO A 87 -9.53 55.83 -13.75
C PRO A 87 -8.41 55.44 -14.72
N PHE A 88 -7.81 54.27 -14.52
CA PHE A 88 -7.05 53.58 -15.58
C PHE A 88 -8.01 52.78 -16.44
N THR A 89 -8.38 53.33 -17.59
CA THR A 89 -9.28 52.67 -18.56
C THR A 89 -8.49 51.81 -19.55
N SER A 90 -8.57 50.49 -19.40
CA SER A 90 -8.29 49.54 -20.48
C SER A 90 -9.59 48.79 -20.79
N ALA A 91 -10.18 49.07 -21.96
CA ALA A 91 -11.52 48.62 -22.30
C ALA A 91 -11.57 47.14 -22.74
N PRO A 92 -12.68 46.42 -22.47
CA PRO A 92 -12.92 45.09 -23.06
C PRO A 92 -13.25 45.22 -24.56
N PRO A 93 -12.82 44.27 -25.41
CA PRO A 93 -13.24 44.23 -26.81
C PRO A 93 -14.74 43.84 -26.92
N PRO A 94 -15.53 44.47 -27.81
CA PRO A 94 -16.97 44.25 -27.88
C PRO A 94 -17.35 42.99 -28.66
N GLN A 95 -18.49 42.38 -28.29
CA GLN A 95 -19.18 41.42 -29.15
C GLN A 95 -20.20 42.16 -30.02
N GLY A 96 -20.20 41.85 -31.33
CA GLY A 96 -21.13 42.38 -32.33
C GLY A 96 -21.35 41.35 -33.44
N PRO A 97 -22.53 41.31 -34.09
CA PRO A 97 -23.01 40.09 -34.74
C PRO A 97 -22.55 39.94 -36.20
N PHE A 98 -22.28 38.71 -36.63
CA PHE A 98 -22.19 38.32 -38.04
C PHE A 98 -22.85 36.97 -38.31
N THR A 99 -23.62 36.91 -39.39
CA THR A 99 -24.36 35.73 -39.86
C THR A 99 -23.97 35.35 -41.29
N SER A 100 -23.74 34.05 -41.50
CA SER A 100 -23.96 33.29 -42.76
C SER A 100 -23.53 33.87 -44.12
N ALA A 101 -22.62 33.18 -44.83
CA ALA A 101 -22.72 32.74 -46.24
C ALA A 101 -21.33 32.43 -46.85
N PRO A 102 -21.20 31.54 -47.86
CA PRO A 102 -19.91 31.11 -48.41
C PRO A 102 -19.51 31.83 -49.71
N PRO A 103 -18.20 31.88 -50.04
CA PRO A 103 -17.72 32.33 -51.35
C PRO A 103 -17.86 31.22 -52.42
N SER A 104 -18.50 31.56 -53.54
CA SER A 104 -18.60 30.72 -54.74
C SER A 104 -17.32 30.72 -55.58
N GLN A 105 -17.06 29.63 -56.33
CA GLN A 105 -16.06 29.61 -57.42
C GLN A 105 -16.61 29.00 -58.71
N GLY A 106 -16.04 29.47 -59.83
CA GLY A 106 -16.21 28.99 -61.21
C GLY A 106 -15.93 30.13 -62.20
N PRO A 107 -15.99 29.91 -63.53
CA PRO A 107 -15.87 28.64 -64.26
C PRO A 107 -14.79 28.71 -65.41
N PHE A 108 -14.79 27.73 -66.33
CA PHE A 108 -14.02 27.63 -67.61
C PHE A 108 -12.50 27.27 -67.51
N ALA A 109 -11.86 26.57 -68.48
CA ALA A 109 -12.34 25.63 -69.52
C ALA A 109 -11.21 24.77 -70.19
N SER A 110 -11.58 23.55 -70.61
CA SER A 110 -11.15 22.77 -71.80
C SER A 110 -9.67 22.60 -72.29
N ALA A 111 -9.23 21.31 -72.27
CA ALA A 111 -8.68 20.53 -73.42
C ALA A 111 -7.22 20.79 -73.96
N PRO A 112 -6.63 19.90 -74.82
CA PRO A 112 -6.40 18.44 -74.60
C PRO A 112 -4.92 17.99 -74.93
N PRO A 113 -4.52 16.85 -75.61
CA PRO A 113 -3.33 16.06 -75.21
C PRO A 113 -2.23 15.88 -76.30
N PRO A 114 -1.20 15.00 -76.10
CA PRO A 114 -1.24 13.70 -76.80
C PRO A 114 -0.58 12.45 -76.11
N GLN A 115 -1.08 11.26 -76.49
CA GLN A 115 -0.43 9.94 -76.83
C GLN A 115 1.03 9.67 -76.35
N GLY A 116 1.50 8.48 -75.90
CA GLY A 116 1.07 7.05 -76.01
C GLY A 116 2.21 6.19 -76.63
N PRO A 117 2.25 4.82 -76.66
CA PRO A 117 1.55 3.72 -75.94
C PRO A 117 2.53 2.86 -75.06
N PHE A 118 2.17 1.81 -74.28
CA PHE A 118 1.76 0.44 -74.70
C PHE A 118 1.10 -0.41 -73.58
N THR A 119 0.45 -1.50 -73.99
CA THR A 119 -0.31 -2.54 -73.21
C THR A 119 0.58 -3.46 -72.36
N SER A 120 0.12 -4.29 -71.40
CA SER A 120 -1.09 -5.15 -71.27
C SER A 120 -1.27 -5.65 -69.81
N ALA A 121 -2.35 -6.25 -69.30
CA ALA A 121 -3.79 -6.38 -69.67
C ALA A 121 -4.59 -6.80 -68.38
N ARG A 122 -5.94 -6.79 -68.43
CA ARG A 122 -6.85 -7.08 -67.28
C ARG A 122 -7.94 -8.10 -67.67
N PRO A 123 -8.56 -8.81 -66.71
CA PRO A 123 -9.98 -8.53 -66.32
C PRO A 123 -10.13 -8.41 -64.78
N SER A 124 -10.85 -7.45 -64.17
CA SER A 124 -12.32 -7.21 -64.11
C SER A 124 -13.09 -8.36 -63.44
N GLN A 125 -14.03 -8.16 -62.51
CA GLN A 125 -14.99 -7.04 -62.27
C GLN A 125 -14.97 -6.62 -60.76
N GLY A 126 -15.76 -5.70 -60.19
CA GLY A 126 -16.78 -4.73 -60.63
C GLY A 126 -17.29 -3.90 -59.41
N PRO A 127 -17.71 -2.62 -59.52
CA PRO A 127 -17.89 -1.72 -58.36
C PRO A 127 -19.35 -1.24 -58.11
N PHE A 128 -19.60 -0.55 -56.97
CA PHE A 128 -20.40 0.70 -56.79
C PHE A 128 -20.48 1.05 -55.28
N THR A 129 -19.75 2.07 -54.77
CA THR A 129 -20.15 3.49 -54.53
C THR A 129 -21.27 3.78 -53.51
N SER A 130 -20.93 4.54 -52.46
CA SER A 130 -21.77 5.64 -51.91
C SER A 130 -20.93 6.59 -51.03
N ALA A 131 -21.37 7.83 -50.85
CA ALA A 131 -20.69 8.91 -50.11
C ALA A 131 -21.52 9.36 -48.87
N PRO A 132 -21.09 10.36 -48.05
CA PRO A 132 -21.52 10.50 -46.65
C PRO A 132 -22.80 11.34 -46.45
N PRO A 133 -23.29 11.43 -45.19
CA PRO A 133 -23.36 12.76 -44.56
C PRO A 133 -22.86 12.81 -43.10
N THR A 134 -23.02 13.98 -42.45
CA THR A 134 -22.40 14.39 -41.17
C THR A 134 -23.30 14.26 -39.92
N GLN A 135 -22.71 14.59 -38.76
CA GLN A 135 -23.32 14.71 -37.42
C GLN A 135 -24.45 15.79 -37.37
N ALA A 136 -25.29 15.95 -36.34
CA ALA A 136 -25.19 15.60 -34.91
C ALA A 136 -26.59 15.33 -34.27
N PRO A 137 -26.85 15.62 -32.97
CA PRO A 137 -26.52 14.79 -31.80
C PRO A 137 -27.77 14.31 -31.01
N PHE A 138 -27.67 13.19 -30.28
CA PHE A 138 -28.70 12.78 -29.31
C PHE A 138 -28.15 12.17 -28.02
N ALA A 139 -28.99 12.17 -26.97
CA ALA A 139 -28.63 11.93 -25.57
C ALA A 139 -28.53 10.43 -25.18
N ALA A 140 -28.06 10.19 -23.95
CA ALA A 140 -27.76 8.84 -23.44
C ALA A 140 -29.01 7.97 -23.22
N GLY A 141 -28.90 6.69 -23.62
CA GLY A 141 -29.82 5.60 -23.31
C GLY A 141 -29.04 4.26 -23.26
N PRO A 142 -29.49 3.26 -22.49
CA PRO A 142 -28.64 2.11 -22.13
C PRO A 142 -28.54 1.01 -23.21
N LEU A 143 -27.46 0.21 -23.10
CA LEU A 143 -27.14 -0.91 -23.97
C LEU A 143 -28.04 -2.15 -23.71
N PRO A 144 -28.51 -2.86 -24.76
CA PRO A 144 -29.10 -4.19 -24.63
C PRO A 144 -28.05 -5.32 -24.69
N GLN A 145 -28.33 -6.45 -24.03
CA GLN A 145 -27.58 -7.71 -24.21
C GLN A 145 -28.33 -8.70 -25.12
N GLY A 146 -27.57 -9.59 -25.77
CA GLY A 146 -28.07 -10.63 -26.66
C GLY A 146 -28.69 -11.86 -25.97
N PRO A 147 -29.30 -12.80 -26.73
CA PRO A 147 -30.51 -13.49 -26.26
C PRO A 147 -30.45 -15.04 -26.23
N PHE A 148 -31.61 -15.62 -25.91
CA PHE A 148 -32.05 -17.04 -25.93
C PHE A 148 -31.71 -17.89 -24.69
N ALA A 149 -32.52 -18.82 -24.16
CA ALA A 149 -33.98 -19.19 -24.18
C ALA A 149 -34.07 -20.75 -24.08
N ALA A 150 -35.03 -21.42 -23.44
CA ALA A 150 -36.19 -21.09 -22.58
C ALA A 150 -36.34 -22.26 -21.54
N SER A 151 -37.24 -22.31 -20.54
CA SER A 151 -38.70 -22.06 -20.57
C SER A 151 -39.35 -21.87 -19.17
N ALA A 152 -40.49 -21.17 -19.16
CA ALA A 152 -41.69 -21.21 -18.27
C ALA A 152 -41.58 -21.75 -16.81
N GLN A 153 -42.21 -21.19 -15.76
CA GLN A 153 -43.18 -20.07 -15.55
C GLN A 153 -43.27 -19.80 -14.01
N ALA A 154 -43.97 -18.83 -13.39
CA ALA A 154 -44.84 -17.68 -13.75
C ALA A 154 -44.76 -16.60 -12.61
N PRO A 155 -45.29 -15.36 -12.76
CA PRO A 155 -44.97 -14.25 -11.85
C PRO A 155 -46.05 -13.81 -10.83
N PHE A 156 -45.59 -13.21 -9.72
CA PHE A 156 -46.39 -12.44 -8.74
C PHE A 156 -46.26 -10.91 -8.95
N ARG A 157 -47.21 -10.11 -8.44
CA ARG A 157 -47.13 -8.63 -8.32
C ARG A 157 -47.80 -8.13 -7.01
N PRO A 158 -47.40 -6.97 -6.43
CA PRO A 158 -47.83 -6.54 -5.09
C PRO A 158 -48.94 -5.45 -5.08
N PRO A 159 -49.58 -5.19 -3.91
CA PRO A 159 -50.52 -4.08 -3.68
C PRO A 159 -49.85 -2.81 -3.05
N PRO A 160 -50.54 -1.64 -3.07
CA PRO A 160 -50.07 -0.36 -2.49
C PRO A 160 -50.65 -0.04 -1.08
N SER A 161 -50.50 1.22 -0.62
CA SER A 161 -50.63 1.69 0.77
C SER A 161 -51.77 2.69 1.04
N SER A 162 -52.23 2.81 2.32
CA SER A 162 -52.95 4.00 2.83
C SER A 162 -53.12 4.09 4.38
N SER A 163 -52.53 5.13 4.98
CA SER A 163 -53.03 6.02 6.07
C SER A 163 -53.67 5.55 7.41
N LEU A 164 -53.05 6.05 8.51
CA LEU A 164 -53.63 6.70 9.73
C LEU A 164 -54.53 5.94 10.75
N GLY A 165 -54.12 5.99 12.04
CA GLY A 165 -54.97 5.68 13.21
C GLY A 165 -54.22 5.57 14.55
N GLN A 166 -54.65 6.30 15.59
CA GLN A 166 -54.21 6.25 17.00
C GLN A 166 -55.46 6.52 17.89
N PRO A 167 -55.47 6.39 19.25
CA PRO A 167 -54.46 5.83 20.18
C PRO A 167 -55.09 4.87 21.25
N GLN A 168 -54.39 4.68 22.39
CA GLN A 168 -54.85 4.29 23.76
C GLN A 168 -54.42 2.91 24.34
N SER A 169 -54.32 2.91 25.68
CA SER A 169 -53.91 1.85 26.65
C SER A 169 -55.14 1.50 27.56
N PRO A 170 -55.11 0.72 28.68
CA PRO A 170 -53.98 0.23 29.52
C PRO A 170 -54.15 -1.16 30.24
N THR A 171 -53.27 -1.44 31.24
CA THR A 171 -53.43 -2.37 32.40
C THR A 171 -53.52 -3.91 32.21
N ARG A 172 -53.31 -4.81 33.21
CA ARG A 172 -52.40 -4.87 34.41
C ARG A 172 -52.52 -6.24 35.13
N GLY A 173 -51.40 -6.86 35.54
CA GLY A 173 -51.33 -8.00 36.50
C GLY A 173 -51.30 -9.42 35.87
N SER A 174 -50.87 -10.50 36.54
CA SER A 174 -50.16 -10.66 37.83
C SER A 174 -49.47 -12.06 37.96
N LEU A 175 -48.60 -12.24 38.96
CA LEU A 175 -47.79 -13.44 39.31
C LEU A 175 -48.65 -14.63 39.87
N PRO A 176 -48.15 -15.87 40.18
CA PRO A 176 -46.76 -16.37 40.29
C PRO A 176 -46.50 -17.81 39.67
N ALA A 177 -45.44 -18.50 40.11
CA ALA A 177 -45.02 -19.90 39.77
C ALA A 177 -45.23 -20.86 41.00
N PRO A 178 -44.69 -22.12 41.13
CA PRO A 178 -43.91 -23.00 40.22
C PRO A 178 -44.28 -24.54 40.25
N ASN A 179 -43.39 -25.39 39.69
CA ASN A 179 -43.07 -26.81 40.07
C ASN A 179 -43.75 -28.08 39.45
N TYR A 180 -42.90 -28.88 38.76
CA TYR A 180 -42.62 -30.34 38.88
C TYR A 180 -43.45 -31.48 38.19
N VAL A 181 -42.73 -32.61 38.00
CA VAL A 181 -43.11 -34.05 37.75
C VAL A 181 -43.16 -34.59 36.29
N ARG A 182 -42.92 -35.91 36.17
CA ARG A 182 -42.65 -36.86 35.03
C ARG A 182 -43.80 -37.93 35.01
N PRO A 183 -43.79 -39.11 34.32
CA PRO A 183 -43.19 -39.58 33.06
C PRO A 183 -44.23 -40.03 31.95
N PRO A 184 -44.51 -41.32 31.55
CA PRO A 184 -44.61 -41.74 30.12
C PRO A 184 -45.85 -42.67 29.82
N PRO A 185 -45.88 -43.76 28.97
CA PRO A 185 -45.22 -44.17 27.70
C PRO A 185 -46.15 -44.78 26.57
N LEU A 186 -45.58 -45.09 25.38
CA LEU A 186 -45.77 -46.27 24.47
C LEU A 186 -47.10 -46.70 23.76
N GLN A 187 -46.91 -47.20 22.50
CA GLN A 187 -47.71 -48.08 21.57
C GLN A 187 -47.87 -47.43 20.15
N SER A 188 -47.78 -48.06 18.94
CA SER A 188 -47.64 -49.44 18.38
C SER A 188 -48.93 -50.30 18.26
N GLN A 189 -49.21 -51.12 17.23
CA GLN A 189 -48.53 -51.59 15.98
C GLN A 189 -49.54 -51.59 14.78
N GLY A 190 -49.32 -52.08 13.53
CA GLY A 190 -48.16 -52.65 12.79
C GLY A 190 -48.55 -53.74 11.74
N PHE A 191 -47.71 -53.97 10.71
CA PHE A 191 -47.74 -55.11 9.73
C PHE A 191 -48.92 -55.18 8.71
N TYR A 192 -49.02 -55.99 7.62
CA TYR A 192 -48.20 -56.99 6.86
C TYR A 192 -48.87 -57.22 5.45
N PRO A 193 -48.46 -58.13 4.51
CA PRO A 193 -47.17 -58.79 4.18
C PRO A 193 -46.76 -58.63 2.67
N GLY A 194 -45.62 -59.13 2.15
CA GLY A 194 -44.42 -59.71 2.77
C GLY A 194 -43.54 -60.52 1.79
N ALA A 195 -42.26 -60.73 2.13
CA ALA A 195 -41.32 -61.70 1.54
C ALA A 195 -40.13 -61.92 2.51
N GLN A 196 -39.63 -63.15 2.70
CA GLN A 196 -38.65 -63.51 3.76
C GLN A 196 -37.68 -64.68 3.37
N PRO A 197 -36.57 -64.92 4.12
CA PRO A 197 -35.28 -65.46 3.59
C PRO A 197 -34.74 -66.69 4.37
N VAL A 198 -33.41 -66.96 4.39
CA VAL A 198 -32.55 -67.25 5.60
C VAL A 198 -31.12 -67.85 5.29
N ASN A 199 -30.06 -67.32 5.94
CA ASN A 199 -28.70 -67.91 6.27
C ASN A 199 -27.68 -68.37 5.17
N PRO A 200 -26.40 -68.72 5.50
CA PRO A 200 -25.50 -68.40 6.65
C PRO A 200 -24.05 -67.93 6.22
N GLN A 201 -23.01 -68.13 7.05
CA GLN A 201 -21.61 -67.64 6.90
C GLN A 201 -20.56 -68.73 6.50
N PHE A 202 -19.35 -68.29 6.06
CA PHE A 202 -18.05 -69.02 5.87
C PHE A 202 -17.94 -70.03 4.69
N PRO A 203 -16.73 -70.50 4.23
CA PRO A 203 -15.34 -69.96 4.24
C PRO A 203 -14.61 -70.10 2.83
N MET A 204 -13.24 -70.14 2.80
CA MET A 204 -12.26 -70.58 1.73
C MET A 204 -11.39 -69.46 1.08
N SER A 205 -10.17 -69.69 0.54
CA SER A 205 -9.06 -70.63 0.89
C SER A 205 -7.73 -70.31 0.15
N ARG A 206 -6.60 -70.45 0.88
CA ARG A 206 -5.15 -70.68 0.56
C ARG A 206 -4.70 -71.07 -0.89
N PRO A 207 -3.40 -70.87 -1.28
CA PRO A 207 -2.23 -71.55 -0.68
C PRO A 207 -1.07 -70.63 -0.22
N ALA A 208 0.05 -71.22 0.24
CA ALA A 208 1.17 -70.52 0.88
C ALA A 208 2.51 -71.27 0.70
N PHE A 209 3.63 -70.60 1.00
CA PHE A 209 4.92 -71.24 1.33
C PHE A 209 5.51 -70.61 2.61
N GLN A 210 6.43 -71.31 3.27
CA GLN A 210 6.84 -71.06 4.66
C GLN A 210 8.32 -70.68 4.77
N GLN A 211 8.66 -69.91 5.83
CA GLN A 211 9.83 -70.14 6.68
C GLN A 211 9.49 -69.85 8.15
N PRO A 212 10.14 -70.51 9.13
CA PRO A 212 9.73 -70.44 10.55
C PRO A 212 10.51 -69.40 11.37
N VAL A 213 9.92 -68.98 12.49
CA VAL A 213 10.62 -68.28 13.57
C VAL A 213 11.12 -69.32 14.57
N GLN A 214 12.38 -69.21 15.01
CA GLN A 214 12.90 -69.93 16.18
C GLN A 214 13.16 -68.97 17.33
N THR A 215 12.85 -69.40 18.55
CA THR A 215 13.11 -68.67 19.80
C THR A 215 14.37 -69.19 20.47
N MET A 216 15.31 -68.31 20.84
CA MET A 216 16.41 -68.64 21.75
C MET A 216 16.77 -67.48 22.70
N PRO A 217 17.43 -67.76 23.86
CA PRO A 217 17.49 -66.85 25.00
C PRO A 217 18.73 -65.92 25.03
N PRO A 218 18.74 -64.87 25.88
CA PRO A 218 19.88 -63.96 26.03
C PRO A 218 20.99 -64.49 26.98
N PRO A 219 22.28 -64.40 26.59
CA PRO A 219 23.43 -64.50 27.49
C PRO A 219 23.82 -63.12 28.10
N PRO A 220 24.70 -63.06 29.13
CA PRO A 220 24.49 -62.13 30.25
C PRO A 220 25.46 -60.93 30.37
N MET A 221 25.22 -60.11 31.40
CA MET A 221 26.02 -58.92 31.77
C MET A 221 27.50 -59.22 32.13
N GLY A 222 28.37 -58.26 31.84
CA GLY A 222 29.72 -58.09 32.42
C GLY A 222 29.99 -56.61 32.76
N PRO A 223 30.90 -56.26 33.68
CA PRO A 223 30.71 -55.05 34.50
C PRO A 223 31.76 -53.90 34.39
N THR A 224 31.29 -52.69 34.68
CA THR A 224 31.97 -51.56 35.38
C THR A 224 33.40 -51.09 35.02
N ALA A 225 33.53 -49.86 34.49
CA ALA A 225 34.49 -48.78 34.84
C ALA A 225 34.31 -47.61 33.82
N SER A 226 33.95 -46.37 34.20
CA SER A 226 34.65 -45.34 35.00
C SER A 226 35.64 -44.46 34.20
N PHE A 227 35.24 -43.19 33.98
CA PHE A 227 36.03 -41.99 33.68
C PHE A 227 37.02 -41.97 32.49
N GLY A 228 36.75 -41.11 31.51
CA GLY A 228 37.67 -40.70 30.44
C GLY A 228 37.16 -39.42 29.76
N ASN A 229 38.05 -38.48 29.45
CA ASN A 229 37.69 -37.11 29.07
C ASN A 229 37.83 -36.84 27.55
N GLN A 230 37.15 -35.79 27.08
CA GLN A 230 37.38 -35.03 25.83
C GLN A 230 37.02 -35.62 24.44
N ALA A 231 36.06 -34.93 23.81
CA ALA A 231 36.05 -34.41 22.43
C ALA A 231 36.54 -35.29 21.25
N ALA A 232 35.60 -35.64 20.37
CA ALA A 232 35.86 -36.04 18.98
C ALA A 232 34.86 -35.35 18.02
N TYR A 233 35.32 -34.99 16.82
CA TYR A 233 34.51 -34.36 15.78
C TYR A 233 33.61 -35.39 15.09
N LEU A 234 32.36 -35.04 14.81
CA LEU A 234 31.46 -35.87 13.99
C LEU A 234 31.30 -35.27 12.59
N SER A 235 31.75 -36.02 11.59
CA SER A 235 31.53 -35.73 10.17
C SER A 235 30.13 -36.20 9.77
N ALA A 236 29.30 -35.30 9.23
CA ALA A 236 27.94 -35.60 8.82
C ALA A 236 27.85 -35.77 7.29
N GLY A 237 27.79 -37.03 6.83
CA GLY A 237 27.27 -37.35 5.51
C GLY A 237 25.73 -37.35 5.51
N PRO A 238 25.05 -37.03 4.40
CA PRO A 238 23.60 -36.94 4.35
C PRO A 238 22.94 -38.34 4.46
N PRO A 239 21.94 -38.53 5.34
CA PRO A 239 21.22 -39.79 5.45
C PRO A 239 20.25 -39.98 4.27
N VAL A 240 20.36 -41.12 3.58
CA VAL A 240 19.42 -41.51 2.51
C VAL A 240 18.33 -42.39 3.10
N GLY A 241 17.09 -41.88 3.16
CA GLY A 241 15.90 -42.70 3.47
C GLY A 241 14.96 -42.16 4.55
N GLY A 242 14.49 -40.92 4.43
CA GLY A 242 13.32 -40.45 5.19
C GLY A 242 12.02 -40.90 4.51
N THR A 243 11.10 -41.53 5.25
CA THR A 243 9.74 -41.79 4.75
C THR A 243 8.90 -40.51 4.81
N LEU A 244 7.89 -40.40 3.95
CA LEU A 244 7.00 -39.23 3.90
C LEU A 244 6.27 -38.99 5.24
N GLN A 245 6.08 -40.07 6.02
CA GLN A 245 5.57 -40.03 7.39
C GLN A 245 6.48 -39.23 8.35
N SER A 246 7.80 -39.46 8.31
CA SER A 246 8.78 -38.70 9.11
C SER A 246 8.68 -37.21 8.80
N LEU A 247 8.64 -36.84 7.51
CA LEU A 247 8.49 -35.44 7.09
C LEU A 247 7.20 -34.79 7.59
N VAL A 248 6.10 -35.54 7.73
CA VAL A 248 4.84 -35.04 8.30
C VAL A 248 4.94 -34.89 9.82
N GLU A 249 5.60 -35.83 10.50
CA GLU A 249 5.83 -35.78 11.96
C GLU A 249 6.81 -34.64 12.33
N ASP A 250 7.87 -34.44 11.53
CA ASP A 250 8.78 -33.30 11.61
C ASP A 250 8.02 -31.98 11.39
N PHE A 251 7.15 -31.89 10.38
CA PHE A 251 6.34 -30.69 10.12
C PHE A 251 5.26 -30.44 11.19
N GLN A 252 4.78 -31.49 11.86
CA GLN A 252 3.91 -31.37 13.03
C GLN A 252 4.70 -30.95 14.30
N SER A 253 5.98 -31.31 14.41
CA SER A 253 6.85 -30.81 15.48
C SER A 253 7.14 -29.31 15.36
N LEU A 254 7.07 -28.76 14.14
CA LEU A 254 7.14 -27.32 13.85
C LEU A 254 5.83 -26.56 14.13
N ALA A 255 4.77 -27.23 14.60
CA ALA A 255 3.49 -26.59 14.90
C ALA A 255 3.59 -25.68 16.15
N LEU A 256 3.64 -24.37 15.91
CA LEU A 256 3.67 -23.34 16.95
C LEU A 256 2.37 -23.36 17.77
N SER A 257 2.41 -24.05 18.91
CA SER A 257 1.28 -24.30 19.79
C SER A 257 1.03 -23.12 20.74
N SER A 258 0.55 -22.00 20.19
CA SER A 258 -0.01 -20.89 20.98
C SER A 258 -1.36 -21.29 21.57
N ALA A 259 -1.50 -21.23 22.90
CA ALA A 259 -2.80 -21.39 23.55
C ALA A 259 -3.75 -20.22 23.16
N PRO A 260 -5.06 -20.47 22.90
CA PRO A 260 -6.00 -19.40 22.58
C PRO A 260 -6.05 -18.33 23.66
N GLY A 261 -5.71 -17.08 23.30
CA GLY A 261 -5.66 -15.95 24.22
C GLY A 261 -4.30 -15.67 24.88
N SER A 262 -3.25 -16.46 24.61
CA SER A 262 -1.89 -16.09 25.02
C SER A 262 -1.34 -14.95 24.16
N LEU A 263 -0.81 -13.90 24.80
CA LEU A 263 -0.02 -12.85 24.13
C LEU A 263 1.47 -13.19 24.03
N ASP A 264 1.96 -14.16 24.80
CA ASP A 264 3.31 -14.70 24.62
C ASP A 264 3.33 -15.67 23.43
N PRO A 265 4.06 -15.37 22.34
CA PRO A 265 4.53 -16.40 21.44
C PRO A 265 5.59 -17.21 22.20
N GLY A 266 5.39 -18.53 22.33
CA GLY A 266 6.35 -19.46 22.94
C GLY A 266 7.62 -19.69 22.11
N VAL A 267 8.10 -18.65 21.41
CA VAL A 267 9.16 -18.65 20.42
C VAL A 267 10.02 -17.41 20.67
N ASP A 268 11.29 -17.59 21.04
CA ASP A 268 12.22 -16.46 21.03
C ASP A 268 12.50 -16.04 19.58
N VAL A 269 12.00 -14.87 19.19
CA VAL A 269 12.18 -14.25 17.86
C VAL A 269 13.65 -13.84 17.61
N LYS A 270 14.53 -13.96 18.61
CA LYS A 270 16.00 -13.86 18.47
C LYS A 270 16.66 -15.22 18.22
N ALA A 271 16.02 -16.33 18.62
CA ALA A 271 16.51 -17.70 18.39
C ALA A 271 16.06 -18.28 17.04
N LEU A 272 15.05 -17.69 16.39
CA LEU A 272 14.74 -17.98 14.99
C LEU A 272 15.97 -17.67 14.10
N PRO A 273 16.41 -18.60 13.23
CA PRO A 273 17.51 -18.34 12.32
C PRO A 273 17.12 -17.22 11.35
N ARG A 274 17.76 -16.07 11.50
CA ARG A 274 17.69 -14.98 10.54
C ARG A 274 18.62 -15.33 9.38
N PRO A 275 18.22 -15.10 8.11
CA PRO A 275 19.17 -15.13 7.00
C PRO A 275 20.35 -14.20 7.34
N LEU A 276 21.55 -14.77 7.39
CA LEU A 276 22.78 -14.04 7.57
C LEU A 276 23.14 -13.34 6.26
N ASP A 277 23.97 -12.30 6.31
CA ASP A 277 24.45 -11.59 5.11
C ASP A 277 25.31 -12.46 4.16
N GLY A 278 25.56 -13.74 4.54
CA GLY A 278 26.18 -14.78 3.71
C GLY A 278 25.23 -15.88 3.21
N ASP A 279 23.94 -15.87 3.58
CA ASP A 279 22.94 -16.84 3.11
C ASP A 279 22.34 -16.46 1.74
N GLU A 280 22.58 -15.23 1.26
CA GLU A 280 22.33 -14.86 -0.13
C GLU A 280 23.42 -15.44 -1.06
N GLU A 281 23.32 -16.74 -1.38
CA GLU A 281 24.05 -17.37 -2.50
C GLU A 281 23.91 -16.46 -3.73
N PRO A 282 25.00 -15.93 -4.30
CA PRO A 282 24.91 -14.89 -5.32
C PRO A 282 24.18 -15.44 -6.55
N VAL A 283 23.01 -14.86 -6.83
CA VAL A 283 22.10 -15.38 -7.84
C VAL A 283 22.78 -15.32 -9.21
N LYS A 284 23.21 -16.48 -9.71
CA LYS A 284 23.93 -16.71 -10.98
C LYS A 284 23.18 -16.16 -12.22
N LEU A 285 21.91 -15.77 -12.05
CA LEU A 285 21.17 -14.95 -13.02
C LEU A 285 21.85 -13.59 -13.28
N LEU A 286 22.49 -12.94 -12.31
CA LEU A 286 23.20 -11.67 -12.53
C LEU A 286 24.47 -11.85 -13.38
N GLU A 287 25.13 -13.01 -13.28
CA GLU A 287 26.28 -13.36 -14.13
C GLU A 287 25.81 -13.64 -15.58
N ALA A 288 24.69 -14.36 -15.73
CA ALA A 288 24.12 -14.68 -17.04
C ALA A 288 23.36 -13.51 -17.70
N TYR A 289 22.85 -12.56 -16.90
CA TYR A 289 22.03 -11.43 -17.33
C TYR A 289 22.45 -10.15 -16.57
N PRO A 290 23.66 -9.60 -16.80
CA PRO A 290 24.23 -8.47 -16.06
C PRO A 290 23.49 -7.13 -16.25
N LEU A 291 22.54 -7.07 -17.19
CA LEU A 291 21.70 -5.90 -17.45
C LEU A 291 20.35 -5.93 -16.69
N ASN A 292 20.16 -6.92 -15.80
CA ASN A 292 18.99 -7.01 -14.92
C ASN A 292 18.97 -5.88 -13.88
N CYS A 293 17.78 -5.46 -13.47
CA CYS A 293 17.60 -4.67 -12.26
C CYS A 293 18.07 -5.44 -11.02
N HIS A 294 18.64 -4.73 -10.04
CA HIS A 294 19.13 -5.33 -8.80
C HIS A 294 18.01 -6.11 -8.05
N PRO A 295 18.28 -7.31 -7.48
CA PRO A 295 17.26 -8.15 -6.84
C PRO A 295 16.42 -7.44 -5.77
N ARG A 296 17.00 -6.45 -5.08
CA ARG A 296 16.27 -5.60 -4.10
C ARG A 296 15.00 -4.95 -4.68
N TYR A 297 14.94 -4.68 -5.99
CA TYR A 297 13.76 -4.13 -6.67
C TYR A 297 12.78 -5.20 -7.19
N PHE A 298 13.30 -6.36 -7.62
CA PHE A 298 12.54 -7.38 -8.33
C PHE A 298 13.17 -8.78 -8.14
N ARG A 299 12.42 -9.70 -7.54
CA ARG A 299 12.80 -11.11 -7.37
C ARG A 299 11.74 -12.00 -8.03
N LEU A 300 12.15 -13.08 -8.69
CA LEU A 300 11.26 -14.14 -9.17
C LEU A 300 11.27 -15.27 -8.14
N THR A 301 10.19 -16.04 -7.99
CA THR A 301 10.20 -17.19 -7.07
C THR A 301 11.05 -18.36 -7.55
N THR A 302 11.29 -18.45 -8.86
CA THR A 302 12.44 -19.15 -9.43
C THR A 302 12.95 -18.33 -10.60
N HIS A 303 14.27 -18.21 -10.71
CA HIS A 303 14.93 -17.51 -11.80
C HIS A 303 14.95 -18.33 -13.09
N ALA A 304 14.46 -19.58 -13.08
CA ALA A 304 14.29 -20.44 -14.24
C ALA A 304 12.80 -20.61 -14.58
N ILE A 305 12.35 -20.01 -15.69
CA ILE A 305 10.95 -20.07 -16.13
C ILE A 305 10.65 -21.45 -16.76
N PRO A 306 9.56 -22.14 -16.37
CA PRO A 306 9.26 -23.45 -16.93
C PRO A 306 8.89 -23.35 -18.42
N ALA A 307 9.46 -24.23 -19.24
CA ALA A 307 9.15 -24.30 -20.68
C ALA A 307 7.75 -24.84 -20.98
N SER A 308 7.10 -25.56 -20.07
CA SER A 308 5.80 -26.20 -20.34
C SER A 308 4.88 -26.26 -19.12
N GLN A 309 3.57 -26.39 -19.39
CA GLN A 309 2.57 -26.65 -18.35
C GLN A 309 2.84 -27.99 -17.60
N SER A 310 3.49 -28.97 -18.25
CA SER A 310 3.92 -30.24 -17.65
C SER A 310 5.19 -30.13 -16.79
N LEU A 311 5.84 -28.97 -16.78
CA LEU A 311 6.84 -28.59 -15.77
C LEU A 311 6.16 -27.85 -14.62
N VAL A 312 5.27 -26.89 -14.92
CA VAL A 312 4.45 -26.16 -13.92
C VAL A 312 3.67 -27.13 -13.02
N SER A 313 3.05 -28.17 -13.58
CA SER A 313 2.27 -29.17 -12.84
C SER A 313 3.10 -30.05 -11.89
N ARG A 314 4.44 -30.00 -11.97
CA ARG A 314 5.39 -30.71 -11.10
C ARG A 314 6.23 -29.77 -10.22
N TRP A 315 6.06 -28.45 -10.38
CA TRP A 315 6.84 -27.45 -9.64
C TRP A 315 6.40 -27.33 -8.17
N HIS A 316 5.09 -27.47 -7.91
CA HIS A 316 4.41 -27.46 -6.61
C HIS A 316 4.62 -26.22 -5.70
N LEU A 317 5.60 -25.37 -5.98
CA LEU A 317 5.86 -24.07 -5.37
C LEU A 317 5.16 -22.97 -6.17
N PRO A 318 4.87 -21.78 -5.58
CA PRO A 318 4.22 -20.71 -6.33
C PRO A 318 5.17 -20.13 -7.38
N LEU A 319 4.73 -20.09 -8.64
CA LEU A 319 5.41 -19.35 -9.70
C LEU A 319 4.97 -17.88 -9.64
N GLY A 320 5.91 -16.93 -9.62
CA GLY A 320 5.57 -15.53 -9.42
C GLY A 320 6.77 -14.60 -9.25
N ALA A 321 6.48 -13.38 -8.79
CA ALA A 321 7.46 -12.35 -8.50
C ALA A 321 7.14 -11.59 -7.20
N VAL A 322 8.17 -11.00 -6.60
CA VAL A 322 8.08 -9.98 -5.55
C VAL A 322 8.71 -8.70 -6.10
N VAL A 323 7.99 -7.59 -5.98
CA VAL A 323 8.31 -6.30 -6.59
C VAL A 323 8.34 -5.22 -5.51
N HIS A 324 9.47 -4.53 -5.40
CA HIS A 324 9.69 -3.50 -4.39
C HIS A 324 10.18 -2.21 -5.09
N PRO A 325 9.26 -1.40 -5.65
CA PRO A 325 9.62 -0.44 -6.69
C PRO A 325 10.38 0.79 -6.17
N LEU A 326 10.24 1.13 -4.89
CA LEU A 326 10.96 2.23 -4.23
C LEU A 326 12.04 1.76 -3.26
N ALA A 327 12.45 0.50 -3.32
CA ALA A 327 13.44 -0.02 -2.39
C ALA A 327 14.73 0.80 -2.41
N GLU A 328 15.22 1.22 -1.24
CA GLU A 328 16.42 2.06 -1.13
C GLU A 328 17.62 1.41 -1.85
N SER A 329 18.32 2.18 -2.70
CA SER A 329 19.43 1.66 -3.51
C SER A 329 20.53 1.00 -2.67
N PRO A 330 21.11 -0.13 -3.12
CA PRO A 330 22.37 -0.61 -2.57
C PRO A 330 23.42 0.50 -2.59
N ASN A 331 24.20 0.61 -1.51
CA ASN A 331 25.34 1.53 -1.37
C ASN A 331 25.04 3.03 -1.61
N GLY A 332 23.77 3.44 -1.67
CA GLY A 332 23.37 4.82 -1.93
C GLY A 332 23.50 5.27 -3.40
N GLU A 333 23.60 4.36 -4.37
CA GLU A 333 23.61 4.75 -5.80
C GLU A 333 22.28 5.39 -6.24
N GLU A 334 22.31 6.64 -6.72
CA GLU A 334 21.11 7.26 -7.30
C GLU A 334 20.64 6.53 -8.57
N VAL A 335 19.32 6.35 -8.69
CA VAL A 335 18.70 5.83 -9.92
C VAL A 335 18.80 6.90 -11.02
N PRO A 336 19.38 6.60 -12.21
CA PRO A 336 19.55 7.62 -13.24
C PRO A 336 18.21 8.15 -13.74
N VAL A 337 18.03 9.47 -13.66
CA VAL A 337 16.87 10.18 -14.21
C VAL A 337 17.16 10.63 -15.63
N ILE A 338 16.31 10.24 -16.57
CA ILE A 338 16.51 10.36 -18.02
C ILE A 338 15.39 11.21 -18.61
N ASN A 339 15.76 12.26 -19.33
CA ASN A 339 14.83 13.13 -20.05
C ASN A 339 15.04 13.01 -21.56
N PHE A 340 14.03 12.52 -22.28
CA PHE A 340 14.08 12.36 -23.74
C PHE A 340 13.77 13.66 -24.52
N GLY A 341 13.38 14.74 -23.83
CA GLY A 341 13.03 16.01 -24.46
C GLY A 341 11.89 15.85 -25.48
N SER A 342 12.07 16.39 -26.68
CA SER A 342 11.09 16.36 -27.77
C SER A 342 10.80 14.96 -28.34
N ALA A 343 11.72 14.00 -28.21
CA ALA A 343 11.52 12.62 -28.69
C ALA A 343 10.42 11.86 -27.92
N GLY A 344 10.06 12.33 -26.72
CA GLY A 344 9.09 11.67 -25.84
C GLY A 344 9.59 10.34 -25.27
N VAL A 345 8.78 9.71 -24.40
CA VAL A 345 9.19 8.47 -23.74
C VAL A 345 9.08 7.28 -24.69
N ILE A 346 10.24 6.78 -25.11
CA ILE A 346 10.39 5.69 -26.10
C ILE A 346 9.71 4.41 -25.61
N ARG A 347 8.62 4.01 -26.29
CA ARG A 347 7.81 2.83 -25.96
C ARG A 347 7.45 2.01 -27.20
N CYS A 348 7.32 0.71 -27.05
CA CYS A 348 6.83 -0.17 -28.11
C CYS A 348 5.37 0.14 -28.44
N ARG A 349 5.05 0.32 -29.74
CA ARG A 349 3.72 0.71 -30.21
C ARG A 349 2.61 -0.33 -29.97
N ARG A 350 2.96 -1.59 -29.66
CA ARG A 350 2.03 -2.68 -29.32
C ARG A 350 1.86 -2.85 -27.81
N CYS A 351 2.85 -3.40 -27.11
CA CYS A 351 2.75 -3.74 -25.69
C CYS A 351 2.97 -2.56 -24.73
N ARG A 352 3.34 -1.37 -25.23
CA ARG A 352 3.67 -0.16 -24.45
C ARG A 352 4.81 -0.35 -23.43
N THR A 353 5.62 -1.40 -23.58
CA THR A 353 6.92 -1.61 -22.92
C THR A 353 7.86 -0.45 -23.24
N TYR A 354 8.57 0.05 -22.23
CA TYR A 354 9.58 1.10 -22.35
C TYR A 354 10.88 0.57 -22.96
N ILE A 355 11.64 1.44 -23.63
CA ILE A 355 13.01 1.12 -24.03
C ILE A 355 13.83 0.65 -22.81
N ASN A 356 14.70 -0.34 -23.03
CA ASN A 356 15.44 -1.04 -21.98
C ASN A 356 16.67 -1.76 -22.58
N PRO A 357 17.65 -2.20 -21.77
CA PRO A 357 18.91 -2.77 -22.26
C PRO A 357 18.80 -4.00 -23.18
N TYR A 358 17.70 -4.76 -23.09
CA TYR A 358 17.49 -5.96 -23.93
C TYR A 358 16.82 -5.66 -25.28
N ALA A 359 16.52 -4.40 -25.59
CA ALA A 359 16.02 -4.00 -26.90
C ALA A 359 17.13 -4.05 -27.96
N THR A 360 16.94 -4.80 -29.04
CA THR A 360 17.92 -4.90 -30.13
C THR A 360 17.61 -3.91 -31.25
N PHE A 361 18.62 -3.19 -31.73
CA PHE A 361 18.49 -2.26 -32.85
C PHE A 361 18.68 -2.96 -34.20
N ALA A 362 18.14 -2.36 -35.26
CA ALA A 362 18.16 -2.86 -36.63
C ALA A 362 18.09 -1.70 -37.64
N ASP A 363 18.18 -2.01 -38.93
CA ASP A 363 18.02 -1.02 -40.02
C ASP A 363 18.97 0.19 -39.87
N ALA A 364 20.26 -0.11 -39.69
CA ALA A 364 21.33 0.86 -39.40
C ALA A 364 21.05 1.79 -38.19
N GLY A 365 20.19 1.37 -37.25
CA GLY A 365 19.81 2.12 -36.06
C GLY A 365 18.48 2.86 -36.18
N ARG A 366 17.82 2.82 -37.36
CA ARG A 366 16.52 3.47 -37.64
C ARG A 366 15.35 2.74 -36.99
N LYS A 367 15.53 1.50 -36.56
CA LYS A 367 14.48 0.66 -35.95
C LYS A 367 14.99 -0.10 -34.73
N TRP A 368 14.08 -0.42 -33.81
CA TRP A 368 14.36 -1.21 -32.62
C TRP A 368 13.29 -2.29 -32.40
N ARG A 369 13.74 -3.48 -32.01
CA ARG A 369 12.90 -4.64 -31.71
C ARG A 369 12.63 -4.69 -30.21
N CYS A 370 11.35 -4.71 -29.84
CA CYS A 370 10.94 -4.88 -28.45
C CYS A 370 11.22 -6.32 -27.99
N ASN A 371 11.97 -6.48 -26.90
CA ASN A 371 12.26 -7.75 -26.27
C ASN A 371 11.01 -8.50 -25.79
N LEU A 372 10.05 -7.82 -25.16
CA LEU A 372 8.84 -8.48 -24.61
C LEU A 372 7.89 -9.03 -25.69
N CYS A 373 7.77 -8.38 -26.85
CA CYS A 373 6.77 -8.78 -27.87
C CYS A 373 7.31 -8.93 -29.31
N THR A 374 8.63 -8.93 -29.50
CA THR A 374 9.38 -9.06 -30.78
C THR A 374 9.03 -8.08 -31.91
N LEU A 375 8.09 -7.15 -31.70
CA LEU A 375 7.68 -6.15 -32.69
C LEU A 375 8.81 -5.17 -32.99
N LEU A 376 8.99 -4.89 -34.27
CA LEU A 376 9.87 -3.84 -34.78
C LEU A 376 9.15 -2.47 -34.73
N ASN A 377 9.80 -1.49 -34.14
CA ASN A 377 9.35 -0.10 -33.97
C ASN A 377 10.39 0.82 -34.60
N ASP A 378 9.96 2.02 -34.99
CA ASP A 378 10.85 3.05 -35.54
C ASP A 378 11.54 3.83 -34.40
N VAL A 379 12.74 4.35 -34.67
CA VAL A 379 13.52 5.17 -33.73
C VAL A 379 13.29 6.66 -34.07
N PRO A 380 12.85 7.50 -33.11
CA PRO A 380 12.70 8.95 -33.32
C PRO A 380 14.01 9.64 -33.72
N GLY A 381 13.91 10.75 -34.45
CA GLY A 381 15.06 11.42 -35.04
C GLY A 381 16.11 11.88 -34.02
N GLU A 382 15.67 12.48 -32.92
CA GLU A 382 16.56 12.96 -31.85
C GLU A 382 17.09 11.82 -30.96
N TYR A 383 16.53 10.62 -31.09
CA TYR A 383 17.00 9.40 -30.43
C TYR A 383 17.79 8.48 -31.37
N PHE A 384 17.99 8.85 -32.65
CA PHE A 384 18.76 8.06 -33.59
C PHE A 384 20.25 8.03 -33.24
N CYS A 385 20.85 6.84 -33.35
CA CYS A 385 22.29 6.66 -33.42
C CYS A 385 22.57 5.49 -34.38
N ALA A 386 23.68 5.58 -35.12
CA ALA A 386 24.13 4.51 -36.00
C ALA A 386 24.54 3.25 -35.22
N LEU A 387 24.63 2.13 -35.94
CA LEU A 387 25.19 0.87 -35.44
C LEU A 387 26.64 0.70 -35.93
N ASP A 388 27.44 0.04 -35.13
CA ASP A 388 28.78 -0.42 -35.49
C ASP A 388 28.74 -1.73 -36.32
N ALA A 389 29.92 -2.23 -36.68
CA ALA A 389 30.08 -3.46 -37.46
C ALA A 389 29.59 -4.75 -36.75
N SER A 390 29.34 -4.71 -35.44
CA SER A 390 28.72 -5.80 -34.67
C SER A 390 27.19 -5.70 -34.59
N GLY A 391 26.60 -4.61 -35.08
CA GLY A 391 25.19 -4.29 -34.92
C GLY A 391 24.85 -3.65 -33.57
N ARG A 392 25.84 -3.34 -32.73
CA ARG A 392 25.68 -2.61 -31.47
C ARG A 392 25.58 -1.11 -31.76
N ARG A 393 24.84 -0.37 -30.94
CA ARG A 393 24.59 1.06 -31.10
C ARG A 393 25.69 1.86 -30.40
N TYR A 394 26.30 2.84 -31.08
CA TYR A 394 27.53 3.51 -30.59
C TYR A 394 27.41 4.20 -29.22
N ASP A 395 26.25 4.77 -28.88
CA ASP A 395 26.01 5.43 -27.59
C ASP A 395 25.41 4.50 -26.51
N THR A 396 25.32 3.18 -26.71
CA THR A 396 24.71 2.24 -25.74
C THR A 396 25.30 2.36 -24.32
N ASP A 397 26.62 2.46 -24.17
CA ASP A 397 27.24 2.58 -22.83
C ASP A 397 27.04 3.97 -22.19
N GLN A 398 26.72 4.98 -23.00
CA GLN A 398 26.46 6.37 -22.57
C GLN A 398 24.98 6.61 -22.22
N ARG A 399 24.11 5.62 -22.49
CA ARG A 399 22.65 5.69 -22.37
C ARG A 399 22.18 4.78 -21.21
N PRO A 400 21.87 5.30 -20.02
CA PRO A 400 21.52 4.45 -18.88
C PRO A 400 20.28 3.58 -19.13
N GLU A 401 19.37 4.01 -20.00
CA GLU A 401 18.21 3.23 -20.46
C GLU A 401 18.56 2.04 -21.37
N LEU A 402 19.81 1.98 -21.87
CA LEU A 402 20.37 0.90 -22.66
C LEU A 402 21.46 0.10 -21.91
N SER A 403 21.94 0.58 -20.76
CA SER A 403 23.03 -0.05 -19.99
C SER A 403 22.69 -0.42 -18.52
N LYS A 404 21.64 0.15 -17.92
CA LYS A 404 21.18 -0.19 -16.55
C LYS A 404 19.78 -0.80 -16.54
N GLY A 405 19.57 -1.82 -15.72
CA GLY A 405 18.27 -2.49 -15.57
C GLY A 405 17.21 -1.71 -14.76
N THR A 406 17.65 -0.74 -13.93
CA THR A 406 16.77 0.20 -13.22
C THR A 406 17.08 1.63 -13.66
N VAL A 407 16.07 2.38 -14.10
CA VAL A 407 16.16 3.80 -14.51
C VAL A 407 14.86 4.56 -14.19
N GLU A 408 14.93 5.89 -14.21
CA GLU A 408 13.77 6.78 -14.19
C GLU A 408 13.63 7.57 -15.49
N PHE A 409 12.40 7.73 -15.98
CA PHE A 409 12.08 8.66 -17.06
C PHE A 409 11.31 9.86 -16.55
N VAL A 410 11.70 11.07 -16.98
CA VAL A 410 10.85 12.27 -16.84
C VAL A 410 9.62 12.09 -17.72
N ALA A 411 8.42 12.15 -17.13
CA ALA A 411 7.18 11.89 -17.84
C ALA A 411 6.63 13.19 -18.48
N PRO A 412 6.45 13.25 -19.82
CA PRO A 412 5.85 14.40 -20.48
C PRO A 412 4.38 14.59 -20.09
N THR A 413 3.81 15.74 -20.43
CA THR A 413 2.45 16.15 -20.03
C THR A 413 1.32 15.19 -20.46
N GLU A 414 1.52 14.33 -21.47
CA GLU A 414 0.58 13.24 -21.80
C GLU A 414 0.38 12.20 -20.67
N TYR A 415 1.23 12.19 -19.65
CA TYR A 415 1.11 11.36 -18.44
C TYR A 415 0.45 12.10 -17.26
N MET A 416 -0.02 13.33 -17.46
CA MET A 416 -0.61 14.20 -16.44
C MET A 416 -2.09 14.47 -16.78
N VAL A 417 -3.01 14.13 -15.88
CA VAL A 417 -4.44 14.52 -15.98
C VAL A 417 -4.77 15.81 -15.22
N ARG A 418 -3.85 16.23 -14.35
CA ARG A 418 -3.81 17.48 -13.59
C ARG A 418 -2.34 17.83 -13.31
N PRO A 419 -2.00 19.06 -12.88
CA PRO A 419 -0.64 19.37 -12.41
C PRO A 419 -0.18 18.40 -11.31
N PRO A 420 1.10 18.00 -11.27
CA PRO A 420 1.60 17.05 -10.26
C PRO A 420 1.38 17.56 -8.84
N MET A 421 0.77 16.76 -7.97
CA MET A 421 0.36 17.22 -6.65
C MET A 421 1.53 17.66 -5.74
N PRO A 422 1.28 18.53 -4.74
CA PRO A 422 2.21 18.73 -3.63
C PRO A 422 2.12 17.56 -2.64
N PRO A 423 3.22 17.08 -2.03
CA PRO A 423 3.18 16.25 -0.83
C PRO A 423 2.27 16.89 0.20
N SER A 424 1.27 16.14 0.68
CA SER A 424 0.16 16.68 1.46
C SER A 424 -0.17 15.74 2.61
N TYR A 425 -0.08 16.24 3.83
CA TYR A 425 -0.19 15.46 5.07
C TYR A 425 -1.37 15.97 5.90
N PHE A 426 -2.37 15.12 6.12
CA PHE A 426 -3.52 15.45 6.96
C PHE A 426 -3.58 14.51 8.17
N PHE A 427 -3.61 15.09 9.37
CA PHE A 427 -3.55 14.35 10.62
C PHE A 427 -4.93 14.30 11.27
N LEU A 428 -5.48 13.10 11.43
CA LEU A 428 -6.79 12.83 11.99
C LEU A 428 -6.62 12.19 13.37
N ILE A 429 -6.78 12.97 14.44
CA ILE A 429 -6.31 12.61 15.79
C ILE A 429 -7.47 12.42 16.76
N ASP A 430 -7.63 11.20 17.28
CA ASP A 430 -8.51 10.87 18.41
C ASP A 430 -8.03 11.61 19.67
N VAL A 431 -8.92 12.42 20.26
CA VAL A 431 -8.68 13.18 21.51
C VAL A 431 -9.61 12.75 22.65
N SER A 432 -10.15 11.53 22.57
CA SER A 432 -10.89 10.89 23.66
C SER A 432 -10.00 10.62 24.88
N VAL A 433 -10.63 10.36 26.03
CA VAL A 433 -9.95 10.14 27.32
C VAL A 433 -8.88 9.03 27.27
N SER A 434 -9.04 8.06 26.36
CA SER A 434 -8.08 6.99 26.06
C SER A 434 -6.76 7.54 25.46
N ALA A 435 -6.85 8.48 24.52
CA ALA A 435 -5.70 9.14 23.89
C ALA A 435 -5.00 10.10 24.86
N VAL A 436 -5.77 10.82 25.68
CA VAL A 436 -5.25 11.75 26.69
C VAL A 436 -4.50 10.98 27.79
N ARG A 437 -5.14 10.01 28.45
CA ARG A 437 -4.56 9.29 29.60
C ARG A 437 -3.35 8.40 29.26
N SER A 438 -3.24 7.94 28.02
CA SER A 438 -2.09 7.14 27.57
C SER A 438 -0.85 7.98 27.23
N GLY A 439 -0.97 9.32 27.22
CA GLY A 439 0.09 10.25 26.81
C GLY A 439 0.28 10.33 25.29
N LEU A 440 -0.65 9.79 24.49
CA LEU A 440 -0.52 9.71 23.03
C LEU A 440 -0.34 11.09 22.40
N LEU A 441 -1.15 12.07 22.80
CA LEU A 441 -1.16 13.41 22.21
C LEU A 441 0.20 14.10 22.34
N GLU A 442 0.90 13.89 23.47
CA GLU A 442 2.23 14.46 23.70
C GLU A 442 3.29 13.84 22.79
N VAL A 443 3.30 12.51 22.65
CA VAL A 443 4.26 11.80 21.78
C VAL A 443 4.02 12.14 20.31
N VAL A 444 2.75 12.13 19.86
CA VAL A 444 2.38 12.46 18.47
C VAL A 444 2.73 13.91 18.16
N ALA A 445 2.34 14.87 19.00
CA ALA A 445 2.60 16.28 18.74
C ALA A 445 4.09 16.60 18.69
N LYS A 446 4.88 16.09 19.65
CA LYS A 446 6.34 16.28 19.67
C LYS A 446 7.03 15.61 18.48
N THR A 447 6.59 14.42 18.07
CA THR A 447 7.16 13.72 16.91
C THR A 447 6.88 14.46 15.61
N ILE A 448 5.61 14.84 15.35
CA ILE A 448 5.24 15.63 14.16
C ILE A 448 6.04 16.93 14.14
N LYS A 449 6.10 17.67 15.25
CA LYS A 449 6.89 18.91 15.36
C LYS A 449 8.36 18.70 15.03
N SER A 450 8.98 17.61 15.52
CA SER A 450 10.39 17.30 15.23
C SER A 450 10.67 16.92 13.78
N CYS A 451 9.66 16.49 13.01
CA CYS A 451 9.83 16.10 11.61
C CYS A 451 9.47 17.19 10.60
N LEU A 452 8.95 18.36 11.02
CA LEU A 452 8.46 19.40 10.10
C LEU A 452 9.52 19.89 9.09
N ASP A 453 10.79 19.93 9.49
CA ASP A 453 11.92 20.31 8.63
C ASP A 453 12.41 19.18 7.70
N GLU A 454 12.05 17.93 8.02
CA GLU A 454 12.41 16.73 7.25
C GLU A 454 11.27 16.26 6.33
N LEU A 455 10.08 16.90 6.37
CA LEU A 455 8.93 16.54 5.53
C LEU A 455 9.24 16.76 4.04
N PRO A 456 9.24 15.69 3.21
CA PRO A 456 9.63 15.79 1.82
C PRO A 456 8.62 16.62 1.02
N GLY A 457 9.13 17.48 0.13
CA GLY A 457 8.30 18.33 -0.73
C GLY A 457 8.48 19.83 -0.56
N PHE A 458 9.39 20.28 0.32
CA PHE A 458 9.72 21.70 0.49
C PHE A 458 9.99 22.40 -0.86
N PRO A 459 9.45 23.62 -1.12
CA PRO A 459 8.59 24.45 -0.27
C PRO A 459 7.08 24.25 -0.55
N ARG A 460 6.69 23.13 -1.18
CA ARG A 460 5.31 22.87 -1.64
C ARG A 460 4.46 22.11 -0.61
N THR A 461 5.07 21.51 0.41
CA THR A 461 4.42 20.61 1.38
C THR A 461 3.18 21.23 2.01
N GLN A 462 2.04 20.55 1.89
CA GLN A 462 0.79 20.94 2.55
C GLN A 462 0.59 20.17 3.85
N ILE A 463 0.03 20.82 4.86
CA ILE A 463 -0.26 20.24 6.18
C ILE A 463 -1.62 20.68 6.70
N GLY A 464 -2.35 19.79 7.39
CA GLY A 464 -3.64 20.09 8.01
C GLY A 464 -3.99 19.10 9.13
N PHE A 465 -4.87 19.52 10.04
CA PHE A 465 -5.21 18.76 11.25
C PHE A 465 -6.71 18.81 11.55
N LEU A 466 -7.26 17.68 12.00
CA LEU A 466 -8.62 17.52 12.50
C LEU A 466 -8.58 16.63 13.74
N THR A 467 -8.98 17.16 14.90
CA THR A 467 -9.06 16.37 16.15
C THR A 467 -10.51 15.97 16.41
N PHE A 468 -10.77 14.77 16.93
CA PHE A 468 -12.14 14.26 17.11
C PHE A 468 -12.32 13.40 18.36
N ASP A 469 -13.52 13.45 18.92
CA ASP A 469 -14.00 12.56 19.98
C ASP A 469 -15.47 12.15 19.67
N SER A 470 -16.47 12.56 20.47
CA SER A 470 -17.87 12.58 20.02
C SER A 470 -18.21 13.75 19.08
N THR A 471 -17.30 14.70 18.87
CA THR A 471 -17.45 15.84 17.96
C THR A 471 -16.22 16.04 17.08
N LEU A 472 -16.35 16.84 16.02
CA LEU A 472 -15.27 17.16 15.08
C LEU A 472 -14.73 18.57 15.37
N HIS A 473 -13.41 18.70 15.55
CA HIS A 473 -12.75 19.97 15.84
C HIS A 473 -11.81 20.34 14.68
N PHE A 474 -12.28 21.22 13.80
CA PHE A 474 -11.49 21.76 12.70
C PHE A 474 -10.57 22.85 13.21
N HIS A 475 -9.33 22.89 12.71
CA HIS A 475 -8.33 23.89 13.11
C HIS A 475 -7.95 24.76 11.92
N ASN A 476 -8.09 26.08 12.06
CA ASN A 476 -7.69 27.07 11.07
C ASN A 476 -6.19 27.39 11.23
N PHE A 477 -5.41 27.20 10.16
CA PHE A 477 -3.97 27.43 10.15
C PHE A 477 -3.53 28.63 9.28
N LYS A 478 -4.43 29.58 8.99
CA LYS A 478 -4.12 30.77 8.20
C LYS A 478 -2.89 31.52 8.74
N SER A 479 -1.89 31.76 7.89
CA SER A 479 -0.59 32.32 8.26
C SER A 479 -0.63 33.69 8.96
N SER A 480 -1.70 34.47 8.76
CA SER A 480 -1.92 35.75 9.45
C SER A 480 -2.35 35.61 10.92
N LEU A 481 -2.58 34.40 11.42
CA LEU A 481 -2.92 34.14 12.82
C LEU A 481 -1.65 34.00 13.67
N SER A 482 -1.75 34.36 14.96
CA SER A 482 -0.72 34.09 15.96
C SER A 482 -0.90 32.74 16.68
N GLN A 483 -2.11 32.18 16.64
CA GLN A 483 -2.52 30.92 17.25
C GLN A 483 -3.62 30.27 16.38
N PRO A 484 -3.74 28.93 16.35
CA PRO A 484 -4.81 28.25 15.61
C PRO A 484 -6.20 28.62 16.16
N GLN A 485 -7.21 28.65 15.29
CA GLN A 485 -8.61 28.79 15.72
C GLN A 485 -9.34 27.45 15.57
N MET A 486 -9.88 26.94 16.67
CA MET A 486 -10.72 25.74 16.69
C MET A 486 -12.17 26.09 16.32
N MET A 487 -12.80 25.26 15.49
CA MET A 487 -14.22 25.30 15.16
C MET A 487 -14.83 23.92 15.37
N VAL A 488 -15.85 23.83 16.23
CA VAL A 488 -16.46 22.56 16.62
C VAL A 488 -17.72 22.30 15.80
N VAL A 489 -17.78 21.13 15.15
CA VAL A 489 -18.95 20.60 14.45
C VAL A 489 -19.43 19.37 15.21
N ALA A 490 -20.60 19.51 15.83
CA ALA A 490 -21.24 18.46 16.64
C ALA A 490 -22.32 17.67 15.88
N ASP A 491 -22.70 18.11 14.67
CA ASP A 491 -23.52 17.29 13.77
C ASP A 491 -22.63 16.25 13.09
N LEU A 492 -23.01 14.98 13.22
CA LEU A 492 -22.29 13.82 12.68
C LEU A 492 -23.01 13.17 11.50
N ASP A 493 -24.27 13.56 11.25
CA ASP A 493 -25.09 13.01 10.16
C ASP A 493 -24.88 13.83 8.88
N ASP A 494 -24.92 15.16 8.97
CA ASP A 494 -24.61 16.10 7.87
C ASP A 494 -23.27 16.84 8.12
N VAL A 495 -22.17 16.12 7.92
CA VAL A 495 -20.80 16.64 8.10
C VAL A 495 -20.46 17.67 7.00
N PHE A 496 -20.19 18.92 7.41
CA PHE A 496 -19.76 20.01 6.53
C PHE A 496 -18.37 20.55 6.91
N LEU A 497 -17.74 21.33 6.01
CA LEU A 497 -16.52 22.09 6.32
C LEU A 497 -16.90 23.49 6.85
N PRO A 498 -16.42 23.92 8.04
CA PRO A 498 -16.75 25.24 8.58
C PRO A 498 -16.01 26.40 7.88
N LEU A 499 -14.95 26.10 7.11
CA LEU A 499 -14.26 27.02 6.22
C LEU A 499 -14.10 26.39 4.83
N PRO A 500 -14.09 27.20 3.75
CA PRO A 500 -13.76 26.70 2.40
C PRO A 500 -12.26 26.44 2.22
N ASP A 501 -11.42 27.22 2.90
CA ASP A 501 -9.96 27.28 2.77
C ASP A 501 -9.29 27.23 4.17
N ASP A 502 -7.96 27.42 4.24
CA ASP A 502 -7.13 27.49 5.47
C ASP A 502 -7.14 26.24 6.41
N LEU A 503 -7.84 25.15 6.04
CA LEU A 503 -7.85 23.85 6.75
C LEU A 503 -6.70 22.91 6.35
N LEU A 504 -6.14 23.12 5.15
CA LEU A 504 -4.97 22.44 4.60
C LEU A 504 -4.11 23.52 3.95
N VAL A 505 -2.94 23.79 4.53
CA VAL A 505 -2.12 24.98 4.26
C VAL A 505 -0.69 24.62 3.86
N ASN A 506 0.02 25.55 3.22
CA ASN A 506 1.45 25.40 3.02
C ASN A 506 2.20 25.46 4.37
N LEU A 507 3.00 24.44 4.64
CA LEU A 507 3.80 24.34 5.87
C LEU A 507 4.81 25.49 6.02
N VAL A 508 5.33 26.04 4.92
CA VAL A 508 6.31 27.15 4.96
C VAL A 508 5.63 28.45 5.38
N ASP A 509 4.45 28.74 4.82
CA ASP A 509 3.73 29.99 5.07
C ASP A 509 3.09 30.03 6.48
N SER A 510 2.66 28.86 6.99
CA SER A 510 1.91 28.73 8.25
C SER A 510 2.71 28.07 9.40
N ARG A 511 4.03 27.95 9.27
CA ARG A 511 4.90 27.17 10.18
C ARG A 511 4.68 27.47 11.66
N HIS A 512 4.63 28.76 12.03
CA HIS A 512 4.47 29.20 13.42
C HIS A 512 3.10 28.85 14.02
N VAL A 513 2.03 28.87 13.21
CA VAL A 513 0.68 28.48 13.65
C VAL A 513 0.62 26.97 13.91
N VAL A 514 1.25 26.19 13.03
CA VAL A 514 1.35 24.73 13.15
C VAL A 514 2.18 24.33 14.38
N GLU A 515 3.32 24.98 14.62
CA GLU A 515 4.12 24.72 15.83
C GLU A 515 3.37 25.11 17.11
N SER A 516 2.73 26.29 17.14
CA SER A 516 1.92 26.72 18.28
C SER A 516 0.73 25.78 18.55
N PHE A 517 0.14 25.19 17.50
CA PHE A 517 -0.89 24.16 17.65
C PHE A 517 -0.32 22.91 18.32
N LEU A 518 0.79 22.37 17.79
CA LEU A 518 1.41 21.15 18.30
C LEU A 518 1.87 21.29 19.77
N ASP A 519 2.42 22.45 20.15
CA ASP A 519 2.76 22.72 21.57
C ASP A 519 1.52 22.82 22.47
N SER A 520 0.38 23.27 21.94
CA SER A 520 -0.87 23.42 22.69
C SER A 520 -1.70 22.14 22.79
N LEU A 521 -1.59 21.22 21.80
CA LEU A 521 -2.51 20.09 21.60
C LEU A 521 -2.69 19.17 22.83
N PRO A 522 -1.65 18.78 23.61
CA PRO A 522 -1.85 17.95 24.79
C PRO A 522 -2.59 18.68 25.91
N ASN A 523 -2.33 19.98 26.08
CA ASN A 523 -2.96 20.82 27.11
C ASN A 523 -4.42 21.14 26.76
N MET A 524 -4.72 21.32 25.47
CA MET A 524 -6.04 21.62 24.92
C MET A 524 -7.12 20.58 25.29
N PHE A 525 -6.72 19.31 25.47
CA PHE A 525 -7.60 18.19 25.79
C PHE A 525 -7.26 17.49 27.11
N HIS A 526 -6.41 18.08 27.97
CA HIS A 526 -5.94 17.46 29.22
C HIS A 526 -7.07 16.94 30.12
N ASP A 527 -8.13 17.74 30.26
CA ASP A 527 -9.29 17.41 31.10
C ASP A 527 -10.41 16.69 30.32
N ASN A 528 -10.18 16.23 29.08
CA ASN A 528 -11.22 15.55 28.30
C ASN A 528 -11.55 14.17 28.88
N VAL A 529 -12.82 13.99 29.26
CA VAL A 529 -13.38 12.76 29.81
C VAL A 529 -14.23 11.98 28.80
N ASN A 530 -14.30 12.41 27.54
CA ASN A 530 -15.11 11.79 26.51
C ASN A 530 -14.63 10.36 26.18
N VAL A 531 -15.56 9.40 26.13
CA VAL A 531 -15.30 7.97 25.91
C VAL A 531 -15.71 7.48 24.53
N GLU A 532 -16.28 8.36 23.70
CA GLU A 532 -16.83 8.03 22.39
C GLU A 532 -15.88 8.42 21.24
N SER A 533 -16.06 7.82 20.06
CA SER A 533 -15.27 8.09 18.86
C SER A 533 -16.13 8.18 17.59
N ALA A 534 -16.09 9.34 16.94
CA ALA A 534 -16.78 9.67 15.69
C ALA A 534 -15.88 9.55 14.44
N LEU A 535 -15.06 8.49 14.37
CA LEU A 535 -14.09 8.30 13.27
C LEU A 535 -14.72 8.36 11.87
N GLY A 536 -15.87 7.73 11.63
CA GLY A 536 -16.48 7.71 10.29
C GLY A 536 -16.91 9.11 9.79
N PRO A 537 -17.60 9.92 10.60
CA PRO A 537 -17.76 11.35 10.37
C PRO A 537 -16.43 12.11 10.15
N ALA A 538 -15.41 11.81 10.96
CA ALA A 538 -14.09 12.44 10.84
C ALA A 538 -13.38 12.09 9.52
N LEU A 539 -13.52 10.86 9.02
CA LEU A 539 -13.05 10.41 7.71
C LEU A 539 -13.78 11.11 6.55
N LYS A 540 -15.11 11.33 6.67
CA LYS A 540 -15.86 12.15 5.69
C LYS A 540 -15.29 13.57 5.63
N ALA A 541 -15.10 14.23 6.78
CA ALA A 541 -14.54 15.57 6.85
C ALA A 541 -13.13 15.64 6.23
N ALA A 542 -12.23 14.70 6.58
CA ALA A 542 -10.90 14.61 5.99
C ALA A 542 -10.95 14.41 4.46
N PHE A 543 -11.85 13.57 3.95
CA PHE A 543 -12.05 13.42 2.51
C PHE A 543 -12.52 14.73 1.85
N MET A 544 -13.45 15.46 2.46
CA MET A 544 -13.94 16.74 1.91
C MET A 544 -12.79 17.74 1.74
N VAL A 545 -11.95 17.92 2.78
CA VAL A 545 -10.75 18.79 2.71
C VAL A 545 -9.76 18.30 1.65
N MET A 546 -9.40 17.01 1.66
CA MET A 546 -8.34 16.48 0.80
C MET A 546 -8.76 16.21 -0.65
N SER A 547 -10.07 16.13 -0.95
CA SER A 547 -10.62 15.60 -2.22
C SER A 547 -10.02 16.21 -3.50
N GLN A 548 -9.64 17.49 -3.49
CA GLN A 548 -9.11 18.20 -4.66
C GLN A 548 -7.59 18.03 -4.83
N ILE A 549 -6.85 17.78 -3.74
CA ILE A 549 -5.38 17.73 -3.73
C ILE A 549 -4.88 16.28 -3.69
N GLY A 550 -5.55 15.39 -2.97
CA GLY A 550 -5.02 14.07 -2.61
C GLY A 550 -4.06 14.16 -1.41
N GLY A 551 -3.34 13.09 -1.12
CA GLY A 551 -2.25 13.10 -0.14
C GLY A 551 -2.20 11.89 0.75
N LYS A 552 -1.78 12.12 1.99
CA LYS A 552 -1.60 11.12 3.03
C LYS A 552 -2.43 11.51 4.26
N LEU A 553 -3.38 10.66 4.61
CA LEU A 553 -4.23 10.78 5.78
C LEU A 553 -3.67 9.86 6.88
N LEU A 554 -3.14 10.45 7.95
CA LEU A 554 -2.62 9.71 9.10
C LEU A 554 -3.67 9.72 10.21
N VAL A 555 -4.26 8.56 10.48
CA VAL A 555 -5.33 8.39 11.48
C VAL A 555 -4.74 7.85 12.78
N PHE A 556 -4.92 8.55 13.88
CA PHE A 556 -4.51 8.14 15.22
C PHE A 556 -5.77 7.80 16.00
N GLN A 557 -5.99 6.52 16.29
CA GLN A 557 -7.21 6.01 16.93
C GLN A 557 -6.88 5.27 18.22
N SER A 558 -7.43 5.73 19.35
CA SER A 558 -7.28 5.10 20.67
C SER A 558 -8.52 4.34 21.12
N THR A 559 -9.71 4.79 20.71
CA THR A 559 -11.01 4.22 21.10
C THR A 559 -11.69 3.54 19.91
N LEU A 560 -12.52 2.50 20.13
CA LEU A 560 -13.31 1.87 19.06
C LEU A 560 -14.32 2.89 18.49
N PRO A 561 -14.43 3.06 17.15
CA PRO A 561 -15.44 3.95 16.56
C PRO A 561 -16.86 3.57 16.98
N SER A 562 -17.55 4.49 17.65
CA SER A 562 -18.83 4.23 18.33
C SER A 562 -19.98 5.09 17.83
N LEU A 563 -19.68 6.28 17.28
CA LEU A 563 -20.67 7.27 16.85
C LEU A 563 -20.64 7.54 15.34
N GLY A 564 -21.82 7.93 14.81
CA GLY A 564 -22.04 8.26 13.40
C GLY A 564 -22.02 7.05 12.46
N ILE A 565 -21.79 7.35 11.18
CA ILE A 565 -21.55 6.35 10.12
C ILE A 565 -20.27 5.54 10.40
N GLY A 566 -20.22 4.27 10.03
CA GLY A 566 -19.01 3.45 10.23
C GLY A 566 -18.76 3.03 11.68
N ARG A 567 -19.68 3.28 12.62
CA ARG A 567 -19.58 2.77 14.00
C ARG A 567 -19.45 1.24 14.01
N LEU A 568 -18.59 0.73 14.87
CA LEU A 568 -18.25 -0.69 14.99
C LEU A 568 -18.70 -1.24 16.34
N ARG A 569 -18.72 -2.56 16.49
CA ARG A 569 -19.12 -3.23 17.74
C ARG A 569 -18.03 -4.19 18.22
N LEU A 570 -18.09 -4.51 19.52
CA LEU A 570 -17.29 -5.59 20.09
C LEU A 570 -17.73 -6.91 19.43
N ARG A 571 -16.77 -7.61 18.81
CA ARG A 571 -16.98 -8.87 18.08
C ARG A 571 -15.70 -9.71 18.11
N GLY A 572 -15.84 -11.02 17.99
CA GLY A 572 -14.72 -11.99 18.12
C GLY A 572 -14.63 -12.71 19.46
N ASP A 573 -15.49 -12.36 20.42
CA ASP A 573 -15.54 -12.98 21.76
C ASP A 573 -16.11 -14.42 21.76
N ASP A 574 -16.73 -14.88 20.66
CA ASP A 574 -17.21 -16.26 20.56
C ASP A 574 -16.05 -17.23 20.31
N VAL A 575 -15.43 -17.69 21.39
CA VAL A 575 -14.31 -18.66 21.41
C VAL A 575 -14.60 -19.90 20.55
N ARG A 576 -15.86 -20.27 20.34
CA ARG A 576 -16.30 -21.39 19.49
C ARG A 576 -16.12 -21.17 17.98
N ALA A 577 -15.79 -19.96 17.54
CA ALA A 577 -15.49 -19.68 16.14
C ALA A 577 -14.05 -20.09 15.75
N TYR A 578 -13.12 -20.05 16.69
CA TYR A 578 -11.70 -20.38 16.47
C TYR A 578 -11.51 -21.88 16.20
N GLY A 579 -10.59 -22.21 15.30
CA GLY A 579 -10.37 -23.60 14.85
C GLY A 579 -11.53 -24.18 14.01
N THR A 580 -12.43 -23.33 13.48
CA THR A 580 -13.54 -23.75 12.62
C THR A 580 -13.56 -22.97 11.31
N ASP A 581 -14.26 -23.48 10.30
CA ASP A 581 -14.48 -22.78 9.02
C ASP A 581 -15.06 -21.36 9.18
N LYS A 582 -15.69 -21.05 10.32
CA LYS A 582 -16.26 -19.72 10.60
C LYS A 582 -15.22 -18.69 11.03
N GLU A 583 -14.02 -19.09 11.43
CA GLU A 583 -12.98 -18.17 11.93
C GLU A 583 -12.58 -17.10 10.90
N HIS A 584 -12.69 -17.41 9.60
CA HIS A 584 -12.42 -16.43 8.54
C HIS A 584 -13.35 -15.21 8.63
N THR A 585 -14.58 -15.36 9.14
CA THR A 585 -15.57 -14.28 9.23
C THR A 585 -15.12 -13.17 10.21
N LEU A 586 -14.31 -13.52 11.22
CA LEU A 586 -13.72 -12.55 12.15
C LEU A 586 -12.67 -11.64 11.49
N ARG A 587 -12.12 -12.07 10.35
CA ARG A 587 -11.13 -11.31 9.54
C ARG A 587 -11.78 -10.46 8.43
N VAL A 588 -13.10 -10.50 8.30
CA VAL A 588 -13.88 -9.68 7.35
C VAL A 588 -14.35 -8.40 8.06
N PRO A 589 -14.31 -7.22 7.40
CA PRO A 589 -14.90 -5.97 7.93
C PRO A 589 -16.37 -6.14 8.33
N GLU A 590 -16.81 -5.51 9.42
CA GLU A 590 -18.21 -5.48 9.84
C GLU A 590 -19.02 -4.53 8.94
N ASP A 591 -18.58 -3.27 8.84
CA ASP A 591 -19.28 -2.24 8.06
C ASP A 591 -18.64 -2.07 6.65
N PRO A 592 -19.42 -2.23 5.55
CA PRO A 592 -18.91 -1.97 4.20
C PRO A 592 -18.47 -0.51 3.96
N PHE A 593 -18.86 0.45 4.80
CA PHE A 593 -18.42 1.85 4.78
C PHE A 593 -16.91 1.97 4.59
N TYR A 594 -16.09 1.26 5.38
CA TYR A 594 -14.63 1.37 5.33
C TYR A 594 -14.07 1.00 3.94
N LYS A 595 -14.67 0.02 3.26
CA LYS A 595 -14.28 -0.40 1.91
C LYS A 595 -14.76 0.56 0.83
N GLN A 596 -15.95 1.16 1.00
CA GLN A 596 -16.48 2.19 0.10
C GLN A 596 -15.66 3.49 0.21
N MET A 597 -15.37 3.91 1.44
CA MET A 597 -14.55 5.10 1.74
C MET A 597 -13.14 4.96 1.16
N ALA A 598 -12.52 3.78 1.27
CA ALA A 598 -11.22 3.50 0.67
C ALA A 598 -11.20 3.58 -0.87
N ALA A 599 -12.35 3.33 -1.53
CA ALA A 599 -12.48 3.48 -2.98
C ALA A 599 -12.51 4.96 -3.40
N GLU A 600 -13.26 5.79 -2.68
CA GLU A 600 -13.29 7.25 -2.91
C GLU A 600 -11.94 7.91 -2.57
N PHE A 601 -11.29 7.52 -1.46
CA PHE A 601 -9.91 7.94 -1.18
C PHE A 601 -8.95 7.58 -2.33
N THR A 602 -8.99 6.35 -2.84
CA THR A 602 -8.10 5.90 -3.94
C THR A 602 -8.40 6.57 -5.29
N LYS A 603 -9.65 6.94 -5.53
CA LYS A 603 -10.11 7.73 -6.69
C LYS A 603 -9.54 9.15 -6.62
N ASN A 604 -9.53 9.77 -5.44
CA ASN A 604 -9.05 11.13 -5.20
C ASN A 604 -7.55 11.23 -4.78
N GLN A 605 -6.79 10.15 -4.93
CA GLN A 605 -5.33 10.08 -4.66
C GLN A 605 -4.97 10.32 -3.19
N ILE A 606 -5.78 9.81 -2.27
CA ILE A 606 -5.54 9.82 -0.82
C ILE A 606 -5.13 8.42 -0.36
N ALA A 607 -3.95 8.31 0.25
CA ALA A 607 -3.50 7.15 1.01
C ALA A 607 -3.92 7.31 2.49
N VAL A 608 -4.26 6.22 3.17
CA VAL A 608 -4.71 6.25 4.57
C VAL A 608 -3.87 5.29 5.42
N ASP A 609 -3.08 5.84 6.35
CA ASP A 609 -2.31 5.08 7.34
C ASP A 609 -3.06 5.09 8.68
N ILE A 610 -3.16 3.93 9.33
CA ILE A 610 -3.90 3.75 10.58
C ILE A 610 -2.92 3.44 11.71
N PHE A 611 -2.81 4.36 12.68
CA PHE A 611 -2.12 4.15 13.95
C PHE A 611 -3.17 3.85 15.03
N SER A 612 -3.19 2.62 15.55
CA SER A 612 -4.20 2.11 16.49
C SER A 612 -3.59 1.78 17.86
N PHE A 613 -4.08 2.45 18.91
CA PHE A 613 -3.47 2.53 20.25
C PHE A 613 -4.28 1.86 21.38
N SER A 614 -5.38 1.21 21.02
CA SER A 614 -6.41 0.77 21.96
C SER A 614 -5.94 -0.26 22.99
N GLU A 615 -6.35 -0.06 24.24
CA GLU A 615 -6.29 -1.04 25.34
C GLU A 615 -7.25 -2.23 25.12
N LYS A 616 -8.29 -2.02 24.30
CA LYS A 616 -9.40 -2.96 24.07
C LYS A 616 -9.52 -3.34 22.60
N TYR A 617 -10.45 -4.23 22.28
CA TYR A 617 -10.78 -4.57 20.90
C TYR A 617 -11.10 -3.32 20.06
N SER A 618 -10.45 -3.20 18.91
CA SER A 618 -10.46 -2.01 18.03
C SER A 618 -10.77 -2.33 16.56
N ASP A 619 -11.21 -3.57 16.26
CA ASP A 619 -11.56 -4.07 14.92
C ASP A 619 -10.60 -3.65 13.79
N ILE A 620 -9.36 -4.13 13.90
CA ILE A 620 -8.31 -3.93 12.89
C ILE A 620 -8.72 -4.51 11.51
N ALA A 621 -9.64 -5.48 11.44
CA ALA A 621 -10.14 -6.02 10.18
C ALA A 621 -10.97 -4.98 9.40
N SER A 622 -11.86 -4.25 10.10
CA SER A 622 -12.60 -3.13 9.51
C SER A 622 -11.68 -1.94 9.20
N LEU A 623 -10.92 -1.44 10.19
CA LEU A 623 -10.08 -0.25 10.02
C LEU A 623 -8.97 -0.45 8.97
N GLY A 624 -8.31 -1.61 8.99
CA GLY A 624 -7.23 -1.96 8.07
C GLY A 624 -7.65 -2.06 6.61
N SER A 625 -8.96 -2.08 6.30
CA SER A 625 -9.44 -1.96 4.92
C SER A 625 -9.10 -0.60 4.28
N LEU A 626 -9.03 0.48 5.07
CA LEU A 626 -8.62 1.80 4.58
C LEU A 626 -7.19 1.73 4.03
N ALA A 627 -6.24 1.29 4.84
CA ALA A 627 -4.84 1.08 4.44
C ALA A 627 -4.72 0.09 3.28
N LYS A 628 -5.34 -1.09 3.39
CA LYS A 628 -5.24 -2.18 2.41
C LYS A 628 -5.66 -1.78 0.99
N TYR A 629 -6.69 -0.95 0.84
CA TYR A 629 -7.17 -0.54 -0.49
C TYR A 629 -6.60 0.81 -0.97
N THR A 630 -6.09 1.67 -0.08
CA THR A 630 -5.48 2.97 -0.45
C THR A 630 -3.96 2.94 -0.56
N GLY A 631 -3.32 1.79 -0.30
CA GLY A 631 -1.87 1.61 -0.32
C GLY A 631 -1.17 1.93 1.01
N GLY A 632 -1.91 2.38 2.02
CA GLY A 632 -1.36 2.72 3.34
C GLY A 632 -0.87 1.53 4.17
N GLN A 633 -0.54 1.78 5.44
CA GLN A 633 -0.05 0.83 6.43
C GLN A 633 -0.93 0.82 7.69
N VAL A 634 -0.80 -0.20 8.53
CA VAL A 634 -1.45 -0.27 9.85
C VAL A 634 -0.39 -0.48 10.92
N TYR A 635 -0.25 0.50 11.80
CA TYR A 635 0.60 0.48 12.98
C TYR A 635 -0.27 0.19 14.20
N HIS A 636 -0.04 -0.92 14.89
CA HIS A 636 -0.86 -1.34 16.02
C HIS A 636 -0.02 -1.43 17.31
N TYR A 637 -0.51 -0.78 18.36
CA TYR A 637 0.08 -0.71 19.69
C TYR A 637 -0.98 -1.13 20.71
N PRO A 638 -1.09 -2.43 21.02
CA PRO A 638 -1.99 -2.90 22.08
C PRO A 638 -1.66 -2.22 23.41
N SER A 639 -2.68 -1.66 24.07
CA SER A 639 -2.54 -0.98 25.37
C SER A 639 -1.41 0.06 25.39
N PHE A 640 -1.49 1.06 24.49
CA PHE A 640 -0.46 2.08 24.38
C PHE A 640 -0.24 2.85 25.69
N GLN A 641 1.04 3.06 26.03
CA GLN A 641 1.47 3.90 27.14
C GLN A 641 2.75 4.65 26.69
N ALA A 642 2.77 5.97 26.80
CA ALA A 642 3.88 6.79 26.33
C ALA A 642 5.24 6.38 26.96
N ALA A 643 5.26 5.98 28.24
CA ALA A 643 6.47 5.56 28.95
C ALA A 643 7.11 4.25 28.44
N THR A 644 6.36 3.41 27.73
CA THR A 644 6.83 2.09 27.25
C THR A 644 6.90 2.03 25.72
N HIS A 645 5.96 2.68 25.04
CA HIS A 645 5.78 2.59 23.59
C HIS A 645 6.09 3.91 22.86
N GLY A 646 6.41 4.99 23.59
CA GLY A 646 6.65 6.33 23.03
C GLY A 646 7.80 6.38 22.02
N ASP A 647 8.96 5.80 22.33
CA ASP A 647 10.10 5.78 21.41
C ASP A 647 9.84 4.93 20.16
N LYS A 648 9.07 3.84 20.28
CA LYS A 648 8.64 3.03 19.13
C LYS A 648 7.73 3.83 18.20
N LEU A 649 6.69 4.44 18.77
CA LEU A 649 5.76 5.30 18.02
C LEU A 649 6.52 6.46 17.36
N LYS A 650 7.42 7.13 18.09
CA LYS A 650 8.26 8.19 17.55
C LYS A 650 9.06 7.71 16.33
N HIS A 651 9.79 6.60 16.45
CA HIS A 651 10.59 6.07 15.33
C HIS A 651 9.74 5.67 14.12
N GLU A 652 8.65 4.94 14.35
CA GLU A 652 7.75 4.49 13.28
C GLU A 652 7.04 5.65 12.59
N LEU A 653 6.56 6.65 13.34
CA LEU A 653 5.92 7.85 12.78
C LEU A 653 6.93 8.78 12.08
N SER A 654 8.13 8.99 12.63
CA SER A 654 9.17 9.76 11.95
C SER A 654 9.54 9.13 10.61
N ARG A 655 9.85 7.83 10.58
CA ARG A 655 10.19 7.13 9.33
C ARG A 655 8.98 6.99 8.39
N ASP A 656 7.75 7.01 8.89
CA ASP A 656 6.53 7.06 8.08
C ASP A 656 6.32 8.41 7.36
N LEU A 657 6.74 9.52 7.98
CA LEU A 657 6.62 10.87 7.46
C LEU A 657 7.73 11.25 6.47
N THR A 658 8.97 10.82 6.74
CA THR A 658 10.18 11.31 6.02
C THR A 658 10.71 10.38 4.92
N ARG A 659 10.24 9.13 4.82
CA ARG A 659 10.68 8.15 3.80
C ARG A 659 10.38 8.57 2.36
N GLU A 660 11.18 8.06 1.40
CA GLU A 660 10.89 8.25 -0.04
C GLU A 660 9.46 7.77 -0.32
N THR A 661 8.63 8.70 -0.80
CA THR A 661 7.22 8.48 -1.06
C THR A 661 6.89 8.98 -2.47
N ALA A 662 6.27 8.10 -3.26
CA ALA A 662 5.77 8.40 -4.59
C ALA A 662 4.26 8.64 -4.56
N TRP A 663 3.84 9.78 -5.08
CA TRP A 663 2.46 10.29 -4.99
C TRP A 663 1.67 10.04 -6.28
N GLU A 664 0.34 9.91 -6.19
CA GLU A 664 -0.57 9.69 -7.33
C GLU A 664 -0.13 8.53 -8.24
N SER A 665 0.39 7.46 -7.63
CA SER A 665 1.17 6.47 -8.36
C SER A 665 0.32 5.33 -8.91
N VAL A 666 0.74 4.78 -10.04
CA VAL A 666 0.17 3.58 -10.63
C VAL A 666 1.28 2.64 -11.07
N MET A 667 1.20 1.37 -10.65
CA MET A 667 2.17 0.34 -11.01
C MET A 667 1.56 -0.67 -11.98
N ARG A 668 2.34 -1.07 -12.99
CA ARG A 668 1.99 -2.12 -13.95
C ARG A 668 3.21 -2.92 -14.34
N ILE A 669 3.15 -4.24 -14.16
CA ILE A 669 4.14 -5.17 -14.68
C ILE A 669 3.77 -5.59 -16.11
N ARG A 670 4.78 -5.86 -16.93
CA ARG A 670 4.67 -6.50 -18.25
C ARG A 670 5.61 -7.68 -18.31
N CYS A 671 5.27 -8.69 -19.08
CA CYS A 671 6.09 -9.88 -19.31
C CYS A 671 6.15 -10.24 -20.80
N GLY A 672 7.07 -11.14 -21.14
CA GLY A 672 7.21 -11.70 -22.48
C GLY A 672 6.03 -12.58 -22.88
N LYS A 673 5.88 -12.83 -24.19
CA LYS A 673 4.86 -13.75 -24.74
C LYS A 673 4.94 -15.15 -24.09
N GLY A 674 3.78 -15.75 -23.85
CA GLY A 674 3.65 -17.11 -23.32
C GLY A 674 3.51 -17.20 -21.80
N VAL A 675 3.69 -16.09 -21.06
CA VAL A 675 3.38 -15.99 -19.63
C VAL A 675 2.60 -14.72 -19.31
N ARG A 676 1.80 -14.76 -18.24
CA ARG A 676 1.03 -13.62 -17.72
C ARG A 676 1.03 -13.60 -16.19
N PHE A 677 0.88 -12.42 -15.59
CA PHE A 677 0.54 -12.31 -14.17
C PHE A 677 -0.97 -12.40 -13.97
N THR A 678 -1.40 -13.14 -12.95
CA THR A 678 -2.80 -13.57 -12.77
C THR A 678 -3.43 -13.09 -11.47
N THR A 679 -2.65 -13.07 -10.39
CA THR A 679 -3.09 -12.62 -9.06
C THR A 679 -2.05 -11.66 -8.48
N TYR A 680 -2.51 -10.54 -7.93
CA TYR A 680 -1.67 -9.54 -7.25
C TYR A 680 -1.99 -9.53 -5.75
N HIS A 681 -0.98 -9.25 -4.92
CA HIS A 681 -1.05 -9.28 -3.46
C HIS A 681 -0.24 -8.13 -2.83
N GLY A 682 -0.83 -7.40 -1.89
CA GLY A 682 -0.25 -6.21 -1.25
C GLY A 682 -1.34 -5.20 -0.92
N HIS A 683 -0.96 -3.96 -0.57
CA HIS A 683 -1.90 -2.87 -0.32
C HIS A 683 -2.04 -1.99 -1.56
N PHE A 684 -3.20 -2.01 -2.22
CA PHE A 684 -3.55 -1.25 -3.42
C PHE A 684 -5.03 -1.48 -3.78
N MET A 685 -5.53 -0.73 -4.76
CA MET A 685 -6.76 -1.07 -5.49
C MET A 685 -6.44 -1.35 -6.96
N LEU A 686 -7.05 -2.39 -7.55
CA LEU A 686 -6.96 -2.64 -8.98
C LEU A 686 -7.95 -1.73 -9.73
N ARG A 687 -7.44 -0.90 -10.66
CA ARG A 687 -8.27 -0.09 -11.58
C ARG A 687 -8.59 -0.84 -12.88
N SER A 688 -7.72 -1.74 -13.29
CA SER A 688 -7.95 -2.76 -14.32
C SER A 688 -7.39 -4.09 -13.85
N THR A 689 -7.52 -5.14 -14.66
CA THR A 689 -6.99 -6.48 -14.38
C THR A 689 -5.49 -6.54 -14.03
N ASP A 690 -4.72 -5.52 -14.38
CA ASP A 690 -3.26 -5.47 -14.25
C ASP A 690 -2.70 -4.07 -13.86
N LEU A 691 -3.55 -3.10 -13.49
CA LEU A 691 -3.13 -1.76 -13.09
C LEU A 691 -3.44 -1.52 -11.60
N LEU A 692 -2.37 -1.51 -10.80
CA LEU A 692 -2.44 -1.24 -9.37
C LEU A 692 -2.43 0.27 -9.15
N ALA A 693 -3.46 0.81 -8.52
CA ALA A 693 -3.51 2.18 -8.04
C ALA A 693 -2.95 2.27 -6.62
N LEU A 694 -2.02 3.20 -6.45
CA LEU A 694 -1.20 3.40 -5.27
C LEU A 694 -1.16 4.93 -4.97
N PRO A 695 -2.22 5.49 -4.37
CA PRO A 695 -2.30 6.90 -3.98
C PRO A 695 -1.02 7.48 -3.38
N ALA A 696 -0.40 6.70 -2.48
CA ALA A 696 1.01 6.80 -2.13
C ALA A 696 1.63 5.39 -2.09
N VAL A 697 2.90 5.28 -2.48
CA VAL A 697 3.76 4.11 -2.24
C VAL A 697 5.07 4.59 -1.63
N ASP A 698 5.63 3.84 -0.69
CA ASP A 698 6.84 4.19 0.07
C ASP A 698 7.98 3.18 -0.17
N SER A 699 9.19 3.52 0.29
CA SER A 699 10.42 2.73 0.12
C SER A 699 10.48 1.38 0.85
N ASP A 700 9.42 0.98 1.55
CA ASP A 700 9.29 -0.32 2.22
C ASP A 700 8.17 -1.21 1.64
N LYS A 701 7.31 -0.70 0.73
CA LYS A 701 6.15 -1.45 0.21
C LYS A 701 6.54 -2.47 -0.88
N ALA A 702 6.59 -3.75 -0.51
CA ALA A 702 6.81 -4.87 -1.44
C ALA A 702 5.52 -5.62 -1.83
N PHE A 703 5.27 -5.76 -3.13
CA PHE A 703 4.09 -6.38 -3.74
C PHE A 703 4.40 -7.79 -4.26
N GLY A 704 3.56 -8.78 -3.94
CA GLY A 704 3.66 -10.13 -4.47
C GLY A 704 2.72 -10.34 -5.66
N MET A 705 3.11 -11.16 -6.64
CA MET A 705 2.27 -11.46 -7.80
C MET A 705 2.52 -12.85 -8.36
N GLN A 706 1.45 -13.58 -8.67
CA GLN A 706 1.49 -14.92 -9.26
C GLN A 706 1.64 -14.84 -10.78
N LEU A 707 2.53 -15.65 -11.32
CA LEU A 707 2.77 -15.85 -12.75
C LEU A 707 2.09 -17.15 -13.21
N SER A 708 1.63 -17.20 -14.44
CA SER A 708 1.09 -18.42 -15.06
C SER A 708 1.44 -18.45 -16.55
N LEU A 709 1.72 -19.65 -17.07
CA LEU A 709 1.91 -19.83 -18.51
C LEU A 709 0.57 -19.69 -19.24
N GLU A 710 0.60 -19.04 -20.41
CA GLU A 710 -0.50 -19.00 -21.38
C GLU A 710 -0.37 -20.11 -22.43
N GLU A 711 0.86 -20.49 -22.78
CA GLU A 711 1.17 -21.48 -23.81
C GLU A 711 1.46 -22.86 -23.20
N THR A 712 1.09 -23.94 -23.91
CA THR A 712 1.34 -25.33 -23.47
C THR A 712 2.84 -25.64 -23.42
N LEU A 713 3.58 -25.10 -24.39
CA LEU A 713 5.03 -25.21 -24.56
C LEU A 713 5.55 -23.86 -25.08
N MET A 714 6.54 -23.29 -24.40
CA MET A 714 7.19 -22.04 -24.78
C MET A 714 8.18 -22.26 -25.92
N THR A 715 8.23 -21.30 -26.85
CA THR A 715 9.14 -21.31 -28.02
C THR A 715 10.32 -20.34 -27.89
N THR A 716 10.38 -19.58 -26.79
CA THR A 716 11.42 -18.60 -26.47
C THR A 716 12.40 -19.15 -25.44
N GLN A 717 13.70 -18.91 -25.60
CA GLN A 717 14.75 -19.32 -24.64
C GLN A 717 14.87 -18.39 -23.42
N THR A 718 14.31 -17.18 -23.48
CA THR A 718 14.35 -16.16 -22.43
C THR A 718 13.00 -15.48 -22.33
N VAL A 719 12.52 -15.24 -21.10
CA VAL A 719 11.39 -14.35 -20.81
C VAL A 719 11.91 -13.06 -20.21
N TYR A 720 11.35 -11.94 -20.67
CA TYR A 720 11.64 -10.61 -20.16
C TYR A 720 10.49 -10.09 -19.32
N PHE A 721 10.81 -9.36 -18.26
CA PHE A 721 9.88 -8.72 -17.35
C PHE A 721 10.20 -7.23 -17.28
N GLN A 722 9.17 -6.39 -17.18
CA GLN A 722 9.35 -4.96 -16.97
C GLN A 722 8.27 -4.41 -16.04
N VAL A 723 8.68 -4.01 -14.84
CA VAL A 723 7.87 -3.21 -13.91
C VAL A 723 7.99 -1.75 -14.31
N ALA A 724 6.86 -1.02 -14.30
CA ALA A 724 6.86 0.43 -14.38
C ALA A 724 5.93 1.03 -13.32
N LEU A 725 6.49 1.92 -12.49
CA LEU A 725 5.77 2.78 -11.56
C LEU A 725 5.72 4.19 -12.17
N LEU A 726 4.55 4.65 -12.58
CA LEU A 726 4.30 6.05 -12.96
C LEU A 726 3.85 6.82 -11.72
N TYR A 727 4.52 7.91 -11.37
CA TYR A 727 4.27 8.63 -10.12
C TYR A 727 4.63 10.11 -10.17
N THR A 728 4.23 10.85 -9.14
CA THR A 728 4.64 12.23 -8.84
C THR A 728 5.66 12.16 -7.71
N SER A 729 6.88 12.62 -7.97
CA SER A 729 7.93 12.75 -6.95
C SER A 729 7.61 13.90 -5.98
N SER A 730 8.20 13.88 -4.78
CA SER A 730 8.01 14.97 -3.81
C SER A 730 8.49 16.34 -4.32
N SER A 731 9.48 16.39 -5.23
CA SER A 731 9.91 17.61 -5.94
C SER A 731 8.82 18.20 -6.85
N GLY A 732 7.77 17.44 -7.19
CA GLY A 732 6.70 17.85 -8.10
C GLY A 732 6.91 17.44 -9.55
N GLU A 733 7.90 16.59 -9.85
CA GLU A 733 8.09 16.04 -11.19
C GLU A 733 7.26 14.77 -11.37
N ARG A 734 6.58 14.63 -12.50
CA ARG A 734 5.99 13.34 -12.90
C ARG A 734 7.11 12.46 -13.47
N ARG A 735 7.34 11.30 -12.85
CA ARG A 735 8.42 10.37 -13.18
C ARG A 735 7.90 8.95 -13.44
N ILE A 736 8.73 8.13 -14.10
CA ILE A 736 8.45 6.73 -14.37
C ILE A 736 9.66 5.90 -13.94
N ARG A 737 9.62 5.28 -12.75
CA ARG A 737 10.66 4.34 -12.31
C ARG A 737 10.40 2.98 -12.98
N VAL A 738 11.40 2.45 -13.67
CA VAL A 738 11.30 1.24 -14.48
C VAL A 738 12.37 0.25 -14.07
N HIS A 739 11.96 -1.00 -13.83
CA HIS A 739 12.85 -2.12 -13.55
C HIS A 739 12.66 -3.18 -14.62
N THR A 740 13.73 -3.57 -15.30
CA THR A 740 13.72 -4.59 -16.35
C THR A 740 14.56 -5.80 -15.91
N ALA A 741 13.98 -6.99 -16.06
CA ALA A 741 14.65 -8.25 -15.78
C ALA A 741 14.47 -9.26 -16.94
N ALA A 742 15.35 -10.24 -16.99
CA ALA A 742 15.35 -11.35 -17.93
C ALA A 742 15.63 -12.65 -17.17
N ALA A 743 15.00 -13.74 -17.61
CA ALA A 743 15.15 -15.08 -17.03
C ALA A 743 15.16 -16.15 -18.13
N PRO A 744 16.02 -17.19 -18.04
CA PRO A 744 16.03 -18.31 -18.96
C PRO A 744 14.73 -19.12 -18.89
N VAL A 745 14.40 -19.80 -19.99
CA VAL A 745 13.33 -20.78 -20.08
C VAL A 745 13.94 -22.17 -20.07
N VAL A 746 13.55 -23.01 -19.10
CA VAL A 746 14.19 -24.30 -18.82
C VAL A 746 13.24 -25.46 -19.08
N THR A 747 13.79 -26.57 -19.57
CA THR A 747 13.01 -27.80 -19.87
C THR A 747 13.10 -28.85 -18.75
N ASP A 748 13.99 -28.67 -17.77
CA ASP A 748 14.15 -29.59 -16.64
C ASP A 748 13.70 -28.99 -15.31
N LEU A 749 13.14 -29.84 -14.45
CA LEU A 749 12.65 -29.48 -13.12
C LEU A 749 13.80 -29.31 -12.11
N SER A 750 14.90 -30.05 -12.25
CA SER A 750 16.07 -29.92 -11.36
C SER A 750 16.74 -28.55 -11.49
N GLU A 751 16.67 -27.95 -12.68
CA GLU A 751 17.14 -26.58 -12.92
C GLU A 751 16.23 -25.53 -12.26
N MET A 752 14.90 -25.74 -12.28
CA MET A 752 13.96 -24.86 -11.57
C MET A 752 14.22 -24.82 -10.06
N TYR A 753 14.48 -25.99 -9.44
CA TYR A 753 14.84 -26.08 -8.03
C TYR A 753 16.22 -25.48 -7.72
N ARG A 754 17.20 -25.65 -8.63
CA ARG A 754 18.53 -25.03 -8.49
C ARG A 754 18.51 -23.50 -8.57
N GLN A 755 17.52 -22.94 -9.25
CA GLN A 755 17.31 -21.49 -9.42
C GLN A 755 16.14 -20.95 -8.57
N ALA A 756 15.68 -21.70 -7.57
CA ALA A 756 14.63 -21.30 -6.64
C ALA A 756 15.10 -20.17 -5.70
N ASP A 757 14.26 -19.16 -5.50
CA ASP A 757 14.50 -18.09 -4.51
C ASP A 757 13.61 -18.33 -3.30
N THR A 758 14.16 -18.98 -2.27
CA THR A 758 13.44 -19.30 -1.02
C THR A 758 12.83 -18.06 -0.37
N GLY A 759 13.52 -16.92 -0.42
CA GLY A 759 13.02 -15.65 0.12
C GLY A 759 11.79 -15.16 -0.63
N ALA A 760 11.84 -15.12 -1.96
CA ALA A 760 10.70 -14.75 -2.79
C ALA A 760 9.54 -15.77 -2.70
N ILE A 761 9.85 -17.07 -2.61
CA ILE A 761 8.86 -18.15 -2.42
C ILE A 761 8.10 -17.97 -1.11
N VAL A 762 8.79 -17.86 0.03
CA VAL A 762 8.15 -17.68 1.35
C VAL A 762 7.39 -16.35 1.41
N SER A 763 7.95 -15.29 0.84
CA SER A 763 7.32 -13.97 0.75
C SER A 763 6.02 -14.00 -0.09
N LEU A 764 5.95 -14.81 -1.15
CA LEU A 764 4.72 -15.00 -1.93
C LEU A 764 3.75 -15.99 -1.28
N LEU A 765 4.23 -17.07 -0.67
CA LEU A 765 3.42 -18.04 0.09
C LEU A 765 2.69 -17.37 1.25
N GLY A 766 3.39 -16.55 2.05
CA GLY A 766 2.77 -15.80 3.16
C GLY A 766 1.62 -14.91 2.66
N ARG A 767 1.85 -14.16 1.58
CA ARG A 767 0.81 -13.32 0.95
C ARG A 767 -0.39 -14.12 0.42
N ILE A 768 -0.15 -15.35 -0.05
CA ILE A 768 -1.22 -16.28 -0.48
C ILE A 768 -2.01 -16.82 0.73
N GLY A 769 -1.34 -17.14 1.84
CA GLY A 769 -1.97 -17.62 3.08
C GLY A 769 -2.74 -16.54 3.85
N THR A 770 -2.41 -15.26 3.68
CA THR A 770 -3.12 -14.12 4.30
C THR A 770 -4.41 -13.69 3.55
N LYS A 771 -4.99 -14.56 2.72
CA LYS A 771 -6.02 -14.19 1.73
C LYS A 771 -7.33 -14.95 1.89
#